data_AF-A0A0B6WW41-F1
#
_entry.id   AF-A0A0B6WW41-F1
#
_cell.length_a   1.000
_cell.length_b   1.000
_cell.length_c   1.000
_cell.angle_alpha   90.00
_cell.angle_beta   90.00
_cell.angle_gamma   90.00
#
_symmetry.space_group_name_H-M   'P 1'
#
loop_
_entity.id
_entity.type
_entity.pdbx_description
1 polymer ?
#
loop_
_entity_poly.entity_id
_entity_poly.type
_entity_poly.pdbx_seq_one_letter_code
_entity_poly.pdbx_strand_id
1 'polypeptide(L)'
;MNCWSATEAAVKALAAICILLSLLNQALADEHLLLIRMPDEPALPEQPGESDVARFFAMRESHLHMTLKDLLKDREFARQVLGQRQIFDELGQFQTERGIPVKVKFITWADAFRYFADYVSDANNPPIVAQIGDTWAAYFRSLGVMPYEQRHTWDVRLLWYWRDLVDAKEVTDGSGFISTCQRLQAIPSTDLIAPFAIPTAPDWNMLHDLSVWLYNAGLSSLISTDKKFGIIPWKQAIFDGPEGERAARFLIELTERGCVALPEKTSNELAEDFLARKYAMVILGPWVAERAEKRLGPDWTRRIGATLPPRIGANSATTFKGGSLLVVLDPTRGRDAAGVARARLLVDFLSSPESQWRYSRALGALPANQQALARSPHFELFKTALERGKTYPQIPEWAPVVENLATRDNLYAFWKRLSLLTSDANSAAGPSELEARERLILAALHSAAADINSALSPGRVSFLWPWFIAVSLLLSATASILAWHRYRERKRIRELREARDALATLQRRLEAMRETAINNKRTAPLEAPTAGPAILKKSYPALYLDTLRRKVLLKKDPSHPLEEIIHGAEFDLFRHIIECLQVGWYETHWIWGYVIWPTAQPKFPKESFATHCTKLRKRIEKSWQLGKMLGRGSHHDGSIPIEVRDVHFYTDARAENDAHPIWELFQTSEQAFKAYKTGRVSEARALAEQLLRLDQDNWSGNFLLCKLAAQKIVDPNDPLIRRAIEFARRQKIHYEQAIEKIEGLPDEKMSSTQKERMRSRLESLSELLAQLPELPIEAPSALDRKPWRTRDQLNAWVSYLNGRKGDLPGQEIRIIEDLQRFVIRRLHWADPQETACLFREFVQDLALDTKLWPDDKLPASEKALKYRALDYVLAGVCHLSDDDESKATTKARKLRRLWNTRAHLRRRLEREPTIEELYLECQQQHGWSRLSFEHLLRLESACRPSQFDESYWEEPLDFDH
;
A
#
# COMPACT_ATOMS: atom_id res chain seq x y z
N MET A 1 18.93 -56.61 -56.40
CA MET A 1 17.69 -56.40 -55.61
C MET A 1 17.76 -55.19 -54.65
N ASN A 2 18.63 -54.19 -54.86
CA ASN A 2 18.84 -53.11 -53.86
C ASN A 2 18.41 -51.69 -54.29
N CYS A 3 17.81 -51.49 -55.47
CA CYS A 3 17.29 -50.16 -55.87
C CYS A 3 15.82 -49.92 -55.50
N TRP A 4 15.05 -50.99 -55.26
CA TRP A 4 13.62 -50.88 -54.95
C TRP A 4 13.32 -50.54 -53.49
N SER A 5 14.17 -50.94 -52.54
CA SER A 5 13.96 -50.64 -51.11
C SER A 5 14.24 -49.17 -50.76
N ALA A 6 15.20 -48.54 -51.44
CA ALA A 6 15.57 -47.14 -51.20
C ALA A 6 14.49 -46.16 -51.72
N THR A 7 13.86 -46.49 -52.85
CA THR A 7 12.76 -45.70 -53.42
C THR A 7 11.47 -45.84 -52.61
N GLU A 8 11.18 -47.03 -52.08
CA GLU A 8 10.02 -47.24 -51.20
C GLU A 8 10.16 -46.52 -49.85
N ALA A 9 11.37 -46.47 -49.29
CA ALA A 9 11.65 -45.71 -48.07
C ALA A 9 11.54 -44.19 -48.29
N ALA A 10 12.01 -43.69 -49.44
CA ALA A 10 11.89 -42.27 -49.79
C ALA A 10 10.43 -41.85 -50.01
N VAL A 11 9.61 -42.68 -50.65
CA VAL A 11 8.17 -42.42 -50.86
C VAL A 11 7.40 -42.46 -49.54
N LYS A 12 7.72 -43.40 -48.64
CA LYS A 12 7.13 -43.46 -47.29
C LYS A 12 7.53 -42.26 -46.43
N ALA A 13 8.77 -41.78 -46.55
CA ALA A 13 9.23 -40.57 -45.87
C ALA A 13 8.54 -39.31 -46.39
N LEU A 14 8.38 -39.17 -47.72
CA LEU A 14 7.65 -38.06 -48.33
C LEU A 14 6.16 -38.08 -47.96
N ALA A 15 5.53 -39.25 -47.97
CA ALA A 15 4.14 -39.41 -47.52
C ALA A 15 3.99 -39.07 -46.04
N ALA A 16 4.92 -39.50 -45.17
CA ALA A 16 4.92 -39.15 -43.76
C ALA A 16 5.11 -37.64 -43.54
N ILE A 17 5.98 -36.97 -44.30
CA ILE A 17 6.16 -35.51 -44.27
C ILE A 17 4.90 -34.80 -44.75
N CYS A 18 4.25 -35.25 -45.82
CA CYS A 18 2.98 -34.69 -46.30
C CYS A 18 1.83 -34.90 -45.30
N ILE A 19 1.78 -36.05 -44.63
CA ILE A 19 0.80 -36.33 -43.58
C ILE A 19 1.08 -35.45 -42.35
N LEU A 20 2.34 -35.30 -41.94
CA LEU A 20 2.74 -34.41 -40.85
C LEU A 20 2.41 -32.95 -41.17
N LEU A 21 2.69 -32.51 -42.40
CA LEU A 21 2.34 -31.17 -42.89
C LEU A 21 0.82 -31.00 -42.93
N SER A 22 0.04 -32.03 -43.30
CA SER A 22 -1.43 -31.97 -43.29
C SER A 22 -2.00 -31.94 -41.87
N LEU A 23 -1.40 -32.66 -40.92
CA LEU A 23 -1.77 -32.69 -39.51
C LEU A 23 -1.38 -31.38 -38.80
N LEU A 24 -0.23 -30.80 -39.15
CA LEU A 24 0.18 -29.46 -38.71
C LEU A 24 -0.74 -28.38 -39.30
N ASN A 25 -1.15 -28.50 -40.56
CA ASN A 25 -2.15 -27.61 -41.16
C ASN A 25 -3.53 -27.77 -40.54
N GLN A 26 -3.95 -28.99 -40.17
CA GLN A 26 -5.21 -29.25 -39.47
C GLN A 26 -5.19 -28.71 -38.04
N ALA A 27 -4.08 -28.88 -37.30
CA ALA A 27 -3.91 -28.31 -35.96
C ALA A 27 -3.89 -26.76 -35.97
N LEU A 28 -3.38 -26.14 -37.04
CA LEU A 28 -3.46 -24.68 -37.25
C LEU A 28 -4.84 -24.21 -37.72
N ALA A 29 -5.62 -25.08 -38.36
CA ALA A 29 -6.96 -24.77 -38.87
C ALA A 29 -8.05 -24.75 -37.78
N ASP A 30 -7.82 -25.37 -36.62
CA ASP A 30 -8.78 -25.40 -35.49
C ASP A 30 -8.70 -24.18 -34.56
N GLU A 31 -7.67 -23.33 -34.67
CA GLU A 31 -7.57 -22.08 -33.91
C GLU A 31 -8.29 -20.93 -34.61
N HIS A 32 -9.58 -20.78 -34.31
CA HIS A 32 -10.36 -19.59 -34.68
C HIS A 32 -9.84 -18.34 -33.96
N LEU A 33 -9.81 -17.20 -34.67
CA LEU A 33 -9.50 -15.92 -34.05
C LEU A 33 -10.71 -15.47 -33.21
N LEU A 34 -10.46 -15.03 -31.99
CA LEU A 34 -11.49 -14.52 -31.10
C LEU A 34 -11.56 -13.00 -31.20
N LEU A 35 -12.76 -12.51 -31.53
CA LEU A 35 -13.13 -11.10 -31.50
C LEU A 35 -14.03 -10.86 -30.29
N ILE A 36 -13.64 -9.99 -29.39
CA ILE A 36 -14.48 -9.57 -28.27
C ILE A 36 -15.08 -8.19 -28.58
N ARG A 37 -16.41 -8.09 -28.54
CA ARG A 37 -17.12 -6.83 -28.76
C ARG A 37 -18.17 -6.57 -27.72
N MET A 38 -18.53 -5.30 -27.60
CA MET A 38 -19.72 -4.88 -26.89
C MET A 38 -20.81 -4.60 -27.93
N PRO A 39 -22.07 -5.01 -27.70
CA PRO A 39 -23.16 -4.73 -28.64
C PRO A 39 -23.25 -3.22 -28.92
N ASP A 40 -23.12 -2.84 -30.19
CA ASP A 40 -23.08 -1.44 -30.63
C ASP A 40 -24.06 -1.13 -31.77
N GLU A 41 -24.60 -2.14 -32.45
CA GLU A 41 -25.77 -1.99 -33.32
C GLU A 41 -27.08 -1.84 -32.53
N PRO A 42 -28.14 -1.25 -33.12
CA PRO A 42 -29.45 -1.18 -32.49
C PRO A 42 -29.99 -2.56 -32.09
N ALA A 43 -30.42 -2.67 -30.83
CA ALA A 43 -31.08 -3.86 -30.32
C ALA A 43 -32.39 -4.16 -31.04
N LEU A 44 -32.87 -5.41 -30.99
CA LEU A 44 -34.18 -5.77 -31.55
C LEU A 44 -35.30 -4.92 -30.94
N PRO A 45 -36.30 -4.50 -31.74
CA PRO A 45 -37.38 -3.63 -31.26
C PRO A 45 -38.23 -4.29 -30.17
N GLU A 46 -38.40 -5.62 -30.24
CA GLU A 46 -39.14 -6.42 -29.28
C GLU A 46 -38.19 -7.35 -28.51
N GLN A 47 -38.57 -7.73 -27.29
CA GLN A 47 -37.83 -8.73 -26.53
C GLN A 47 -37.95 -10.11 -27.21
N PRO A 48 -36.83 -10.80 -27.49
CA PRO A 48 -36.86 -12.09 -28.17
C PRO A 48 -37.39 -13.20 -27.26
N GLY A 49 -38.21 -14.10 -27.83
CA GLY A 49 -38.60 -15.34 -27.16
C GLY A 49 -37.47 -16.38 -27.17
N GLU A 50 -37.59 -17.44 -26.37
CA GLU A 50 -36.58 -18.51 -26.30
C GLU A 50 -36.34 -19.18 -27.67
N SER A 51 -37.42 -19.33 -28.47
CA SER A 51 -37.36 -19.85 -29.84
C SER A 51 -36.57 -18.94 -30.79
N ASP A 52 -36.60 -17.63 -30.56
CA ASP A 52 -35.90 -16.66 -31.41
C ASP A 52 -34.41 -16.69 -31.10
N VAL A 53 -34.06 -16.78 -29.81
CA VAL A 53 -32.67 -16.97 -29.36
C VAL A 53 -32.12 -18.29 -29.87
N ALA A 54 -32.88 -19.39 -29.79
CA ALA A 54 -32.48 -20.69 -30.32
C ALA A 54 -32.26 -20.68 -31.84
N ARG A 55 -33.16 -20.04 -32.60
CA ARG A 55 -32.99 -19.86 -34.05
C ARG A 55 -31.76 -19.02 -34.37
N PHE A 56 -31.57 -17.91 -33.69
CA PHE A 56 -30.40 -17.05 -33.88
C PHE A 56 -29.11 -17.81 -33.62
N PHE A 57 -29.05 -18.56 -32.51
CA PHE A 57 -27.91 -19.39 -32.16
C PHE A 57 -27.61 -20.42 -33.27
N ALA A 58 -28.61 -21.19 -33.70
CA ALA A 58 -28.44 -22.19 -34.77
C ALA A 58 -27.98 -21.57 -36.11
N MET A 59 -28.39 -20.34 -36.43
CA MET A 59 -27.97 -19.65 -37.66
C MET A 59 -26.56 -19.07 -37.59
N ARG A 60 -26.07 -18.73 -36.39
CA ARG A 60 -24.84 -17.94 -36.20
C ARG A 60 -23.75 -18.66 -35.39
N GLU A 61 -23.98 -19.90 -34.97
CA GLU A 61 -23.06 -20.69 -34.14
C GLU A 61 -21.63 -20.79 -34.71
N SER A 62 -21.48 -20.77 -36.03
CA SER A 62 -20.16 -20.85 -36.68
C SER A 62 -19.29 -19.62 -36.40
N HIS A 63 -19.91 -18.45 -36.19
CA HIS A 63 -19.25 -17.17 -35.94
C HIS A 63 -19.45 -16.67 -34.50
N LEU A 64 -20.15 -17.42 -33.64
CA LEU A 64 -20.49 -16.97 -32.29
C LEU A 64 -19.73 -17.77 -31.22
N HIS A 65 -18.97 -17.09 -30.37
CA HIS A 65 -18.29 -17.67 -29.21
C HIS A 65 -19.10 -17.40 -27.93
N MET A 66 -20.31 -17.95 -27.89
CA MET A 66 -21.22 -17.92 -26.74
C MET A 66 -22.05 -19.21 -26.75
N THR A 67 -22.64 -19.60 -25.63
CA THR A 67 -23.60 -20.71 -25.58
C THR A 67 -25.04 -20.20 -25.63
N LEU A 68 -25.99 -21.06 -26.01
CA LEU A 68 -27.42 -20.74 -25.91
C LEU A 68 -27.81 -20.32 -24.48
N LYS A 69 -27.22 -20.96 -23.47
CA LYS A 69 -27.45 -20.65 -22.05
C LYS A 69 -26.95 -19.25 -21.68
N ASP A 70 -25.82 -18.82 -22.25
CA ASP A 70 -25.28 -17.47 -22.00
C ASP A 70 -26.24 -16.39 -22.50
N LEU A 71 -26.85 -16.59 -23.68
CA LEU A 71 -27.84 -15.66 -24.22
C LEU A 71 -29.15 -15.69 -23.42
N LEU A 72 -29.62 -16.87 -23.01
CA LEU A 72 -30.88 -16.99 -22.25
C LEU A 72 -30.80 -16.45 -20.82
N LYS A 73 -29.58 -16.19 -20.30
CA LYS A 73 -29.37 -15.68 -18.94
C LYS A 73 -29.93 -14.27 -18.75
N ASP A 74 -29.82 -13.43 -19.76
CA ASP A 74 -30.29 -12.04 -19.75
C ASP A 74 -30.99 -11.73 -21.08
N ARG A 75 -32.31 -11.54 -21.00
CA ARG A 75 -33.15 -11.28 -22.18
C ARG A 75 -32.86 -9.93 -22.82
N GLU A 76 -32.46 -8.94 -22.04
CA GLU A 76 -32.12 -7.61 -22.56
C GLU A 76 -30.78 -7.65 -23.28
N PHE A 77 -29.80 -8.35 -22.70
CA PHE A 77 -28.54 -8.60 -23.38
C PHE A 77 -28.73 -9.45 -24.65
N ALA A 78 -29.56 -10.48 -24.62
CA ALA A 78 -29.92 -11.25 -25.82
C ALA A 78 -30.56 -10.35 -26.88
N ARG A 79 -31.48 -9.46 -26.50
CA ARG A 79 -32.10 -8.48 -27.41
C ARG A 79 -31.07 -7.62 -28.11
N GLN A 80 -30.01 -7.20 -27.40
CA GLN A 80 -28.89 -6.45 -27.97
C GLN A 80 -28.05 -7.30 -28.92
N VAL A 81 -27.66 -8.52 -28.51
CA VAL A 81 -26.84 -9.43 -29.32
C VAL A 81 -27.55 -9.87 -30.61
N LEU A 82 -28.83 -10.21 -30.52
CA LEU A 82 -29.65 -10.60 -31.68
C LEU A 82 -29.86 -9.43 -32.66
N GLY A 83 -29.71 -8.19 -32.19
CA GLY A 83 -29.75 -6.99 -33.01
C GLY A 83 -28.50 -6.81 -33.88
N GLN A 84 -27.37 -7.42 -33.50
CA GLN A 84 -26.10 -7.29 -34.23
C GLN A 84 -26.16 -8.11 -35.53
N ARG A 85 -26.20 -7.44 -36.68
CA ARG A 85 -26.27 -8.09 -38.00
C ARG A 85 -25.04 -7.81 -38.81
N GLN A 86 -24.66 -6.55 -38.89
CA GLN A 86 -23.58 -6.09 -39.75
C GLN A 86 -22.25 -6.75 -39.35
N ILE A 87 -22.00 -6.98 -38.06
CA ILE A 87 -20.77 -7.64 -37.63
C ILE A 87 -20.63 -9.06 -38.19
N PHE A 88 -21.70 -9.85 -38.23
CA PHE A 88 -21.62 -11.21 -38.76
C PHE A 88 -21.37 -11.22 -40.27
N ASP A 89 -21.91 -10.23 -40.98
CA ASP A 89 -21.67 -10.07 -42.42
C ASP A 89 -20.21 -9.66 -42.69
N GLU A 90 -19.65 -8.75 -41.88
CA GLU A 90 -18.23 -8.38 -41.95
C GLU A 90 -17.31 -9.58 -41.64
N LEU A 91 -17.65 -10.40 -40.63
CA LEU A 91 -16.87 -11.62 -40.31
C LEU A 91 -16.94 -12.66 -41.43
N GLY A 92 -18.11 -12.87 -42.03
CA GLY A 92 -18.26 -13.76 -43.18
C GLY A 92 -17.46 -13.29 -44.39
N GLN A 93 -17.45 -11.97 -44.65
CA GLN A 93 -16.64 -11.38 -45.71
C GLN A 93 -15.14 -11.53 -45.42
N PHE A 94 -14.69 -11.24 -44.19
CA PHE A 94 -13.30 -11.44 -43.78
C PHE A 94 -12.85 -12.89 -43.96
N GLN A 95 -13.66 -13.85 -43.52
CA GLN A 95 -13.37 -15.27 -43.67
C GLN A 95 -13.29 -15.68 -45.15
N THR A 96 -14.16 -15.12 -46.01
CA THR A 96 -14.13 -15.37 -47.46
C THR A 96 -12.85 -14.80 -48.10
N GLU A 97 -12.44 -13.60 -47.70
CA GLU A 97 -11.27 -12.92 -48.27
C GLU A 97 -9.93 -13.46 -47.75
N ARG A 98 -9.86 -13.86 -46.48
CA ARG A 98 -8.60 -14.22 -45.80
C ARG A 98 -8.47 -15.69 -45.45
N GLY A 99 -9.56 -16.46 -45.53
CA GLY A 99 -9.58 -17.88 -45.13
C GLY A 99 -9.37 -18.12 -43.63
N ILE A 100 -9.51 -17.08 -42.79
CA ILE A 100 -9.30 -17.16 -41.34
C ILE A 100 -10.68 -17.19 -40.66
N PRO A 101 -11.05 -18.27 -39.93
CA PRO A 101 -12.29 -18.31 -39.19
C PRO A 101 -12.22 -17.39 -37.97
N VAL A 102 -13.27 -16.58 -37.78
CA VAL A 102 -13.39 -15.65 -36.64
C VAL A 102 -14.67 -15.95 -35.88
N LYS A 103 -14.57 -16.01 -34.56
CA LYS A 103 -15.74 -16.02 -33.69
C LYS A 103 -15.83 -14.75 -32.87
N VAL A 104 -17.01 -14.14 -32.81
CA VAL A 104 -17.30 -13.00 -31.95
C VAL A 104 -17.89 -13.46 -30.63
N LYS A 105 -17.41 -12.90 -29.53
CA LYS A 105 -18.04 -12.97 -28.20
C LYS A 105 -18.54 -11.58 -27.84
N PHE A 106 -19.80 -11.50 -27.46
CA PHE A 106 -20.37 -10.27 -26.94
C PHE A 106 -20.25 -10.23 -25.42
N ILE A 107 -19.90 -9.06 -24.90
CA ILE A 107 -19.91 -8.75 -23.46
C ILE A 107 -20.56 -7.38 -23.24
N THR A 108 -21.07 -7.12 -22.03
CA THR A 108 -21.61 -5.80 -21.71
C THR A 108 -20.47 -4.78 -21.55
N TRP A 109 -20.74 -3.50 -21.82
CA TRP A 109 -19.78 -2.43 -21.53
C TRP A 109 -19.38 -2.37 -20.04
N ALA A 110 -20.31 -2.70 -19.14
CA ALA A 110 -20.07 -2.70 -17.69
C ALA A 110 -19.06 -3.78 -17.26
N ASP A 111 -19.04 -4.94 -17.93
CA ASP A 111 -18.13 -6.04 -17.62
C ASP A 111 -16.83 -6.02 -18.44
N ALA A 112 -16.80 -5.26 -19.54
CA ALA A 112 -15.75 -5.35 -20.55
C ALA A 112 -14.35 -5.03 -20.04
N PHE A 113 -14.17 -3.92 -19.30
CA PHE A 113 -12.86 -3.56 -18.79
C PHE A 113 -12.27 -4.66 -17.88
N ARG A 114 -13.06 -5.18 -16.95
CA ARG A 114 -12.64 -6.27 -16.05
C ARG A 114 -12.33 -7.54 -16.83
N TYR A 115 -13.17 -7.90 -17.80
CA TYR A 115 -12.92 -9.06 -18.65
C TYR A 115 -11.57 -8.95 -19.36
N PHE A 116 -11.26 -7.80 -19.97
CA PHE A 116 -9.98 -7.60 -20.65
C PHE A 116 -8.81 -7.58 -19.68
N ALA A 117 -8.94 -6.93 -18.52
CA ALA A 117 -7.91 -6.93 -17.48
C ALA A 117 -7.60 -8.36 -17.01
N ASP A 118 -8.62 -9.15 -16.69
CA ASP A 118 -8.46 -10.57 -16.29
C ASP A 118 -7.89 -11.41 -17.44
N TYR A 119 -8.30 -11.16 -18.69
CA TYR A 119 -7.81 -11.89 -19.86
C TYR A 119 -6.31 -11.67 -20.09
N VAL A 120 -5.82 -10.43 -19.96
CA VAL A 120 -4.39 -10.11 -20.17
C VAL A 120 -3.50 -10.47 -19.00
N SER A 121 -4.07 -10.78 -17.83
CA SER A 121 -3.33 -11.24 -16.65
C SER A 121 -2.81 -12.67 -16.80
N ASP A 122 -3.50 -13.54 -17.54
CA ASP A 122 -3.02 -14.90 -17.83
C ASP A 122 -2.22 -14.92 -19.13
N ALA A 123 -0.89 -15.05 -19.01
CA ALA A 123 0.02 -15.06 -20.14
C ALA A 123 -0.08 -16.31 -21.04
N ASN A 124 -0.92 -17.29 -20.67
CA ASN A 124 -1.25 -18.47 -21.49
C ASN A 124 -2.43 -18.22 -22.43
N ASN A 125 -3.19 -17.14 -22.23
CA ASN A 125 -4.28 -16.80 -23.13
C ASN A 125 -3.72 -16.36 -24.50
N PRO A 126 -4.35 -16.80 -25.62
CA PRO A 126 -3.92 -16.42 -26.95
C PRO A 126 -4.21 -14.93 -27.25
N PRO A 127 -3.53 -14.31 -28.22
CA PRO A 127 -3.85 -12.98 -28.69
C PRO A 127 -5.28 -12.90 -29.26
N ILE A 128 -5.99 -11.82 -28.96
CA ILE A 128 -7.37 -11.59 -29.40
C ILE A 128 -7.52 -10.21 -30.04
N VAL A 129 -8.60 -10.05 -30.81
CA VAL A 129 -9.07 -8.72 -31.21
C VAL A 129 -10.11 -8.25 -30.22
N ALA A 130 -9.94 -7.05 -29.69
CA ALA A 130 -10.86 -6.45 -28.72
C ALA A 130 -11.33 -5.09 -29.20
N GLN A 131 -12.63 -4.84 -29.09
CA GLN A 131 -13.15 -3.48 -29.05
C GLN A 131 -12.91 -2.91 -27.65
N ILE A 132 -12.32 -1.73 -27.55
CA ILE A 132 -12.16 -1.00 -26.28
C ILE A 132 -12.58 0.45 -26.43
N GLY A 133 -13.02 1.07 -25.34
CA GLY A 133 -13.14 2.53 -25.28
C GLY A 133 -11.76 3.19 -25.41
N ASP A 134 -11.67 4.32 -26.09
CA ASP A 134 -10.39 5.02 -26.26
C ASP A 134 -9.79 5.55 -24.95
N THR A 135 -10.61 5.67 -23.90
CA THR A 135 -10.19 5.99 -22.54
C THR A 135 -9.43 4.85 -21.84
N TRP A 136 -9.55 3.61 -22.33
CA TRP A 136 -8.87 2.44 -21.76
C TRP A 136 -7.53 2.15 -22.42
N ALA A 137 -7.25 2.80 -23.56
CA ALA A 137 -6.09 2.49 -24.38
C ALA A 137 -4.77 2.67 -23.63
N ALA A 138 -4.63 3.78 -22.89
CA ALA A 138 -3.43 4.08 -22.12
C ALA A 138 -3.14 3.01 -21.04
N TYR A 139 -4.17 2.41 -20.43
CA TYR A 139 -4.01 1.35 -19.44
C TYR A 139 -3.35 0.10 -20.06
N PHE A 140 -3.93 -0.44 -21.12
CA PHE A 140 -3.42 -1.66 -21.76
C PHE A 140 -2.09 -1.43 -22.48
N ARG A 141 -1.85 -0.23 -23.04
CA ARG A 141 -0.52 0.15 -23.55
C ARG A 141 0.54 0.11 -22.44
N SER A 142 0.21 0.61 -21.24
CA SER A 142 1.15 0.62 -20.11
C SER A 142 1.54 -0.78 -19.61
N LEU A 143 0.66 -1.78 -19.83
CA LEU A 143 0.92 -3.18 -19.50
C LEU A 143 1.79 -3.90 -20.54
N GLY A 144 2.05 -3.27 -21.70
CA GLY A 144 2.81 -3.88 -22.80
C GLY A 144 2.06 -5.00 -23.52
N VAL A 145 0.73 -5.06 -23.41
CA VAL A 145 -0.12 -6.13 -23.99
C VAL A 145 -0.90 -5.67 -25.22
N MET A 146 -0.63 -4.48 -25.75
CA MET A 146 -1.34 -3.93 -26.92
C MET A 146 -0.36 -3.66 -28.07
N PRO A 147 0.07 -4.68 -28.82
CA PRO A 147 1.03 -4.51 -29.91
C PRO A 147 0.45 -3.79 -31.13
N TYR A 148 -0.88 -3.73 -31.27
CA TYR A 148 -1.53 -3.11 -32.43
C TYR A 148 -2.88 -2.50 -32.06
N GLU A 149 -3.20 -1.35 -32.65
CA GLU A 149 -4.47 -0.66 -32.46
C GLU A 149 -4.83 0.18 -33.69
N GLN A 150 -6.12 0.30 -33.95
CA GLN A 150 -6.69 1.22 -34.93
C GLN A 150 -7.96 1.85 -34.35
N ARG A 151 -8.20 3.13 -34.64
CA ARG A 151 -9.46 3.75 -34.26
C ARG A 151 -10.57 3.24 -35.18
N HIS A 152 -11.69 2.86 -34.58
CA HIS A 152 -12.81 2.28 -35.30
C HIS A 152 -13.94 3.29 -35.49
N THR A 153 -14.28 4.02 -34.43
CA THR A 153 -15.36 5.02 -34.46
C THR A 153 -14.95 6.31 -33.76
N TRP A 154 -15.59 7.40 -34.16
CA TRP A 154 -15.65 8.65 -33.41
C TRP A 154 -17.01 8.76 -32.71
N ASP A 155 -16.97 9.27 -31.48
CA ASP A 155 -18.15 9.70 -30.75
C ASP A 155 -17.99 11.18 -30.37
N VAL A 156 -19.03 11.97 -30.57
CA VAL A 156 -19.08 13.39 -30.23
C VAL A 156 -20.44 13.74 -29.67
N ARG A 157 -20.54 14.72 -28.77
CA ARG A 157 -21.84 15.18 -28.27
C ARG A 157 -22.26 16.46 -29.00
N LEU A 158 -23.49 16.52 -29.50
CA LEU A 158 -24.05 17.72 -30.15
C LEU A 158 -25.36 18.10 -29.47
N LEU A 159 -25.67 19.39 -29.47
CA LEU A 159 -26.99 19.90 -29.13
C LEU A 159 -27.89 19.72 -30.36
N TRP A 160 -28.79 18.75 -30.30
CA TRP A 160 -29.85 18.50 -31.27
C TRP A 160 -31.05 19.35 -30.93
N TYR A 161 -31.69 19.94 -31.94
CA TYR A 161 -32.83 20.82 -31.75
C TYR A 161 -33.80 20.79 -32.93
N TRP A 162 -35.06 21.09 -32.67
CA TRP A 162 -36.08 21.27 -33.70
C TRP A 162 -35.99 22.68 -34.30
N ARG A 163 -35.74 22.78 -35.61
CA ARG A 163 -35.50 24.05 -36.32
C ARG A 163 -36.70 24.99 -36.38
N ASP A 164 -37.91 24.44 -36.22
CA ASP A 164 -39.15 25.21 -36.10
C ASP A 164 -39.33 25.83 -34.70
N LEU A 165 -38.59 25.35 -33.70
CA LEU A 165 -38.66 25.83 -32.32
C LEU A 165 -37.44 26.67 -31.92
N VAL A 166 -36.25 26.33 -32.41
CA VAL A 166 -34.95 26.89 -31.99
C VAL A 166 -34.06 27.21 -33.19
N ASP A 167 -33.43 28.38 -33.18
CA ASP A 167 -32.33 28.71 -34.09
C ASP A 167 -30.98 28.48 -33.38
N ALA A 168 -30.01 27.86 -34.05
CA ALA A 168 -28.67 27.63 -33.50
C ALA A 168 -28.00 28.90 -32.96
N LYS A 169 -28.28 30.08 -33.54
CA LYS A 169 -27.72 31.37 -33.09
C LYS A 169 -28.19 31.76 -31.70
N GLU A 170 -29.42 31.38 -31.32
CA GLU A 170 -30.02 31.69 -30.02
C GLU A 170 -29.38 30.88 -28.89
N VAL A 171 -28.78 29.73 -29.20
CA VAL A 171 -28.24 28.77 -28.20
C VAL A 171 -26.71 28.69 -28.22
N THR A 172 -26.03 29.76 -28.67
CA THR A 172 -24.56 29.80 -28.75
C THR A 172 -23.86 30.09 -27.42
N ASP A 173 -24.58 30.70 -26.47
CA ASP A 173 -24.12 30.97 -25.12
C ASP A 173 -25.21 30.71 -24.08
N GLY A 174 -24.83 30.67 -22.81
CA GLY A 174 -25.71 30.32 -21.71
C GLY A 174 -26.89 31.29 -21.54
N SER A 175 -26.67 32.58 -21.77
CA SER A 175 -27.75 33.59 -21.68
C SER A 175 -28.79 33.44 -22.78
N GLY A 176 -28.35 33.21 -24.02
CA GLY A 176 -29.23 32.91 -25.13
C GLY A 176 -29.96 31.59 -24.94
N PHE A 177 -29.26 30.57 -24.39
CA PHE A 177 -29.86 29.28 -24.07
C PHE A 177 -30.99 29.40 -23.05
N ILE A 178 -30.77 30.13 -21.95
CA ILE A 178 -31.81 30.40 -20.94
C ILE A 178 -32.98 31.18 -21.54
N SER A 179 -32.69 32.24 -22.30
CA SER A 179 -33.73 33.08 -22.94
C SER A 179 -34.59 32.26 -23.91
N THR A 180 -33.96 31.33 -24.65
CA THR A 180 -34.65 30.39 -25.54
C THR A 180 -35.55 29.45 -24.76
N CYS A 181 -35.08 28.90 -23.64
CA CYS A 181 -35.89 28.02 -22.80
C CYS A 181 -37.12 28.76 -22.24
N GLN A 182 -36.94 29.98 -21.73
CA GLN A 182 -38.03 30.81 -21.22
C GLN A 182 -39.05 31.15 -22.32
N ARG A 183 -38.56 31.47 -23.54
CA ARG A 183 -39.43 31.65 -24.71
C ARG A 183 -40.25 30.40 -25.00
N LEU A 184 -39.64 29.22 -24.99
CA LEU A 184 -40.32 27.95 -25.26
C LEU A 184 -41.36 27.59 -24.19
N GLN A 185 -41.08 27.88 -22.92
CA GLN A 185 -42.03 27.70 -21.81
C GLN A 185 -43.22 28.65 -21.89
N ALA A 186 -43.04 29.85 -22.47
CA ALA A 186 -44.10 30.84 -22.62
C ALA A 186 -45.07 30.56 -23.78
N ILE A 187 -44.77 29.59 -24.67
CA ILE A 187 -45.65 29.22 -25.79
C ILE A 187 -46.80 28.36 -25.25
N PRO A 188 -48.05 28.86 -25.23
CA PRO A 188 -49.18 28.09 -24.75
C PRO A 188 -49.66 27.16 -25.87
N SER A 189 -49.07 25.97 -26.03
CA SER A 189 -49.53 24.85 -26.90
C SER A 189 -48.45 23.82 -27.27
N THR A 190 -47.29 23.79 -26.61
CA THR A 190 -46.30 22.76 -26.88
C THR A 190 -46.59 21.49 -26.08
N ASP A 191 -46.72 20.33 -26.74
CA ASP A 191 -46.72 18.98 -26.11
C ASP A 191 -45.35 18.63 -25.48
N LEU A 192 -44.51 19.64 -25.22
CA LEU A 192 -43.18 19.49 -24.66
C LEU A 192 -43.28 19.25 -23.16
N ILE A 193 -42.55 18.25 -22.67
CA ILE A 193 -42.37 18.03 -21.23
C ILE A 193 -41.45 19.11 -20.65
N ALA A 194 -40.38 19.45 -21.37
CA ALA A 194 -39.46 20.53 -21.04
C ALA A 194 -38.75 21.05 -22.31
N PRO A 195 -38.21 22.28 -22.31
CA PRO A 195 -37.40 22.78 -23.42
C PRO A 195 -36.19 21.89 -23.73
N PHE A 196 -35.49 21.43 -22.70
CA PHE A 196 -34.26 20.66 -22.81
C PHE A 196 -34.28 19.41 -21.93
N ALA A 197 -33.53 18.37 -22.30
CA ALA A 197 -33.36 17.20 -21.45
C ALA A 197 -31.95 16.60 -21.48
N ILE A 198 -31.54 16.04 -20.35
CA ILE A 198 -30.27 15.32 -20.16
C ILE A 198 -30.58 13.93 -19.57
N PRO A 199 -29.98 12.84 -20.08
CA PRO A 199 -30.20 11.50 -19.53
C PRO A 199 -29.51 11.37 -18.16
N THR A 200 -30.16 10.70 -17.20
CA THR A 200 -29.60 10.50 -15.84
C THR A 200 -29.57 9.03 -15.39
N ALA A 201 -29.87 8.08 -16.28
CA ALA A 201 -29.71 6.67 -15.96
C ALA A 201 -28.27 6.35 -15.52
N PRO A 202 -28.07 5.46 -14.54
CA PRO A 202 -26.74 5.11 -14.02
C PRO A 202 -25.97 4.26 -15.03
N ASP A 203 -25.50 4.87 -16.12
CA ASP A 203 -24.72 4.24 -17.17
C ASP A 203 -23.24 4.67 -17.12
N TRP A 204 -22.50 4.43 -18.20
CA TRP A 204 -21.09 4.80 -18.31
C TRP A 204 -20.90 6.23 -18.88
N ASN A 205 -21.96 6.87 -19.38
CA ASN A 205 -21.91 8.19 -20.03
C ASN A 205 -21.95 9.36 -19.05
N MET A 206 -22.21 9.13 -17.76
CA MET A 206 -22.42 10.20 -16.78
C MET A 206 -21.31 11.27 -16.75
N LEU A 207 -20.04 10.84 -16.89
CA LEU A 207 -18.91 11.76 -16.99
C LEU A 207 -18.82 12.43 -18.37
N HIS A 208 -19.14 11.70 -19.44
CA HIS A 208 -19.18 12.22 -20.82
C HIS A 208 -20.21 13.35 -20.95
N ASP A 209 -21.41 13.13 -20.41
CA ASP A 209 -22.50 14.11 -20.44
C ASP A 209 -22.18 15.33 -19.58
N LEU A 210 -21.51 15.14 -18.43
CA LEU A 210 -21.03 16.25 -17.60
C LEU A 210 -19.88 17.02 -18.27
N SER A 211 -18.98 16.33 -18.97
CA SER A 211 -17.78 16.93 -19.56
C SER A 211 -18.09 18.00 -20.61
N VAL A 212 -19.22 17.87 -21.31
CA VAL A 212 -19.73 18.89 -22.23
C VAL A 212 -19.89 20.24 -21.53
N TRP A 213 -20.51 20.25 -20.36
CA TRP A 213 -20.74 21.46 -19.59
C TRP A 213 -19.45 22.00 -18.99
N LEU A 214 -18.61 21.12 -18.46
CA LEU A 214 -17.31 21.49 -17.89
C LEU A 214 -16.42 22.19 -18.92
N TYR A 215 -16.32 21.65 -20.14
CA TYR A 215 -15.54 22.28 -21.20
C TYR A 215 -16.10 23.64 -21.62
N ASN A 216 -17.42 23.77 -21.72
CA ASN A 216 -18.05 25.03 -22.11
C ASN A 216 -18.12 26.08 -20.98
N ALA A 217 -17.87 25.67 -19.74
CA ALA A 217 -17.62 26.58 -18.63
C ALA A 217 -16.20 27.16 -18.60
N GLY A 218 -15.30 26.64 -19.43
CA GLY A 218 -13.92 27.14 -19.60
C GLY A 218 -12.84 26.11 -19.30
N LEU A 219 -13.20 24.89 -18.88
CA LEU A 219 -12.23 23.89 -18.48
C LEU A 219 -11.41 23.38 -19.68
N SER A 220 -10.08 23.39 -19.56
CA SER A 220 -9.19 22.95 -20.63
C SER A 220 -9.14 21.42 -20.74
N SER A 221 -9.07 20.73 -19.60
CA SER A 221 -9.01 19.28 -19.42
C SER A 221 -9.66 18.90 -18.09
N LEU A 222 -10.17 17.67 -17.96
CA LEU A 222 -10.69 17.16 -16.68
C LEU A 222 -9.56 16.89 -15.67
N ILE A 223 -8.42 16.42 -16.17
CA ILE A 223 -7.23 16.09 -15.39
C ILE A 223 -6.07 16.91 -15.93
N SER A 224 -5.43 17.67 -15.05
CA SER A 224 -4.14 18.29 -15.35
C SER A 224 -3.06 17.23 -15.19
N THR A 225 -2.19 17.13 -16.21
CA THR A 225 -0.97 16.33 -16.21
C THR A 225 0.28 17.22 -16.13
N ASP A 226 0.10 18.49 -15.78
CA ASP A 226 1.17 19.48 -15.77
C ASP A 226 2.16 19.19 -14.65
N LYS A 227 3.44 19.42 -14.93
CA LYS A 227 4.46 19.25 -13.90
C LYS A 227 4.34 20.38 -12.88
N LYS A 228 4.18 20.03 -11.60
CA LYS A 228 4.33 21.02 -10.53
C LYS A 228 5.81 21.38 -10.40
N PHE A 229 6.09 22.69 -10.32
CA PHE A 229 7.44 23.27 -10.31
C PHE A 229 8.32 22.91 -11.52
N GLY A 230 7.72 22.52 -12.65
CA GLY A 230 8.44 22.19 -13.88
C GLY A 230 9.15 20.83 -13.88
N ILE A 231 9.22 20.12 -12.76
CA ILE A 231 10.01 18.88 -12.61
C ILE A 231 9.23 17.66 -12.12
N ILE A 232 8.16 17.81 -11.33
CA ILE A 232 7.44 16.66 -10.75
C ILE A 232 6.21 16.34 -11.57
N PRO A 233 6.10 15.13 -12.18
CA PRO A 233 4.87 14.68 -12.81
C PRO A 233 3.72 14.72 -11.80
N TRP A 234 2.70 15.51 -12.08
CA TRP A 234 1.57 15.69 -11.18
C TRP A 234 0.29 15.50 -11.95
N LYS A 235 -0.54 14.56 -11.50
CA LYS A 235 -1.87 14.31 -12.05
C LYS A 235 -2.89 14.74 -11.01
N GLN A 236 -3.81 15.61 -11.40
CA GLN A 236 -4.93 15.99 -10.54
C GLN A 236 -6.18 16.28 -11.38
N ALA A 237 -7.33 15.81 -10.90
CA ALA A 237 -8.62 16.34 -11.32
C ALA A 237 -8.66 17.84 -11.01
N ILE A 238 -9.12 18.63 -11.97
CA ILE A 238 -9.22 20.10 -11.87
C ILE A 238 -10.65 20.61 -12.09
N PHE A 239 -11.61 19.71 -12.27
CA PHE A 239 -13.01 20.04 -12.51
C PHE A 239 -13.79 20.38 -11.22
N ASP A 240 -13.15 20.37 -10.05
CA ASP A 240 -13.63 20.94 -8.78
C ASP A 240 -13.20 22.41 -8.58
N GLY A 241 -12.59 23.02 -9.60
CA GLY A 241 -12.23 24.43 -9.60
C GLY A 241 -13.40 25.38 -9.98
N PRO A 242 -13.12 26.69 -10.11
CA PRO A 242 -14.12 27.71 -10.42
C PRO A 242 -14.91 27.47 -11.71
N GLU A 243 -14.27 26.92 -12.75
CA GLU A 243 -14.92 26.55 -14.01
C GLU A 243 -15.88 25.38 -13.83
N GLY A 244 -15.53 24.42 -12.98
CA GLY A 244 -16.38 23.29 -12.63
C GLY A 244 -17.62 23.70 -11.83
N GLU A 245 -17.42 24.53 -10.80
CA GLU A 245 -18.54 25.12 -10.05
C GLU A 245 -19.45 25.95 -10.97
N ARG A 246 -18.89 26.70 -11.92
CA ARG A 246 -19.67 27.46 -12.91
C ARG A 246 -20.56 26.55 -13.76
N ALA A 247 -20.04 25.41 -14.22
CA ALA A 247 -20.84 24.44 -14.97
C ALA A 247 -21.98 23.88 -14.11
N ALA A 248 -21.69 23.49 -12.87
CA ALA A 248 -22.68 22.96 -11.94
C ALA A 248 -23.77 24.00 -11.61
N ARG A 249 -23.39 25.24 -11.33
CA ARG A 249 -24.34 26.33 -11.05
C ARG A 249 -25.21 26.66 -12.26
N PHE A 250 -24.67 26.62 -13.47
CA PHE A 250 -25.48 26.79 -14.67
C PHE A 250 -26.51 25.66 -14.85
N LEU A 251 -26.14 24.41 -14.58
CA LEU A 251 -27.08 23.29 -14.58
C LEU A 251 -28.16 23.44 -13.50
N ILE A 252 -27.79 23.90 -12.30
CA ILE A 252 -28.74 24.22 -11.22
C ILE A 252 -29.71 25.31 -11.68
N GLU A 253 -29.21 26.41 -12.25
CA GLU A 253 -30.02 27.51 -12.75
C GLU A 253 -31.00 27.05 -13.83
N LEU A 254 -30.58 26.21 -14.78
CA LEU A 254 -31.47 25.62 -15.78
C LEU A 254 -32.57 24.79 -15.12
N THR A 255 -32.24 24.09 -14.04
CA THR A 255 -33.16 23.20 -13.34
C THR A 255 -34.19 24.01 -12.54
N GLU A 256 -33.75 25.02 -11.78
CA GLU A 256 -34.61 25.91 -11.00
C GLU A 256 -35.57 26.71 -11.89
N ARG A 257 -35.14 27.09 -13.09
CA ARG A 257 -35.98 27.76 -14.09
C ARG A 257 -36.90 26.79 -14.85
N GLY A 258 -36.91 25.49 -14.53
CA GLY A 258 -37.70 24.47 -15.22
C GLY A 258 -37.32 24.25 -16.69
N CYS A 259 -36.13 24.71 -17.10
CA CYS A 259 -35.67 24.66 -18.49
C CYS A 259 -35.23 23.24 -18.90
N VAL A 260 -34.78 22.44 -17.95
CA VAL A 260 -34.23 21.09 -18.18
C VAL A 260 -35.04 20.01 -17.45
N ALA A 261 -35.34 18.93 -18.16
CA ALA A 261 -35.79 17.67 -17.58
C ALA A 261 -34.60 16.71 -17.43
N LEU A 262 -34.60 15.95 -16.33
CA LEU A 262 -33.53 15.02 -15.98
C LEU A 262 -34.07 13.58 -15.86
N PRO A 263 -34.67 13.02 -16.92
CA PRO A 263 -35.29 11.70 -16.86
C PRO A 263 -34.26 10.60 -16.60
N GLU A 264 -34.62 9.65 -15.74
CA GLU A 264 -33.84 8.43 -15.45
C GLU A 264 -33.94 7.44 -16.62
N LYS A 265 -33.44 7.88 -17.77
CA LYS A 265 -33.45 7.19 -19.06
C LYS A 265 -32.05 7.15 -19.65
N THR A 266 -31.76 6.12 -20.42
CA THR A 266 -30.53 6.01 -21.21
C THR A 266 -30.53 7.03 -22.36
N SER A 267 -29.36 7.33 -22.91
CA SER A 267 -29.22 8.21 -24.08
C SER A 267 -30.02 7.72 -25.30
N ASN A 268 -30.23 6.40 -25.42
CA ASN A 268 -31.03 5.82 -26.51
C ASN A 268 -32.52 6.08 -26.32
N GLU A 269 -33.06 5.85 -25.12
CA GLU A 269 -34.47 6.14 -24.82
C GLU A 269 -34.78 7.64 -24.90
N LEU A 270 -33.83 8.48 -24.48
CA LEU A 270 -33.97 9.93 -24.61
C LEU A 270 -33.99 10.39 -26.09
N ALA A 271 -33.23 9.72 -26.96
CA ALA A 271 -33.27 9.99 -28.40
C ALA A 271 -34.67 9.73 -28.99
N GLU A 272 -35.32 8.63 -28.58
CA GLU A 272 -36.69 8.32 -29.00
C GLU A 272 -37.70 9.35 -28.50
N ASP A 273 -37.58 9.81 -27.25
CA ASP A 273 -38.43 10.87 -26.71
C ASP A 273 -38.26 12.21 -27.46
N PHE A 274 -37.02 12.54 -27.83
CA PHE A 274 -36.73 13.73 -28.64
C PHE A 274 -37.36 13.63 -30.03
N LEU A 275 -37.24 12.47 -30.70
CA LEU A 275 -37.87 12.21 -32.01
C LEU A 275 -39.40 12.16 -31.93
N ALA A 276 -39.94 11.79 -30.77
CA ALA A 276 -41.36 11.89 -30.44
C ALA A 276 -41.79 13.31 -30.06
N ARG A 277 -40.91 14.32 -30.19
CA ARG A 277 -41.17 15.73 -29.91
C ARG A 277 -41.56 16.05 -28.46
N LYS A 278 -41.07 15.27 -27.49
CA LYS A 278 -41.27 15.57 -26.06
C LYS A 278 -40.35 16.67 -25.54
N TYR A 279 -39.24 16.93 -26.23
CA TYR A 279 -38.23 17.92 -25.89
C TYR A 279 -37.85 18.76 -27.12
N ALA A 280 -37.61 20.06 -26.94
CA ALA A 280 -37.19 20.92 -28.04
C ALA A 280 -35.71 20.72 -28.37
N MET A 281 -34.91 20.39 -27.36
CA MET A 281 -33.46 20.22 -27.44
C MET A 281 -32.96 19.02 -26.61
N VAL A 282 -31.90 18.35 -27.05
CA VAL A 282 -31.17 17.31 -26.30
C VAL A 282 -29.67 17.32 -26.65
N ILE A 283 -28.79 16.91 -25.73
CA ILE A 283 -27.36 16.70 -26.03
C ILE A 283 -27.10 15.21 -26.16
N LEU A 284 -26.80 14.73 -27.37
CA LEU A 284 -26.66 13.30 -27.68
C LEU A 284 -25.60 13.07 -28.77
N GLY A 285 -25.24 11.81 -29.00
CA GLY A 285 -24.25 11.42 -29.99
C GLY A 285 -24.77 11.27 -31.42
N PRO A 286 -23.90 10.83 -32.36
CA PRO A 286 -24.16 10.85 -33.80
C PRO A 286 -25.31 9.95 -34.27
N TRP A 287 -25.61 8.89 -33.51
CA TRP A 287 -26.65 7.90 -33.81
C TRP A 287 -28.05 8.51 -33.94
N VAL A 288 -28.28 9.72 -33.43
CA VAL A 288 -29.54 10.46 -33.61
C VAL A 288 -29.81 10.75 -35.10
N ALA A 289 -28.78 11.00 -35.92
CA ALA A 289 -28.95 11.27 -37.35
C ALA A 289 -29.62 10.10 -38.09
N GLU A 290 -29.13 8.88 -37.86
CA GLU A 290 -29.68 7.69 -38.50
C GLU A 290 -31.12 7.39 -38.02
N ARG A 291 -31.38 7.59 -36.73
CA ARG A 291 -32.74 7.44 -36.17
C ARG A 291 -33.70 8.49 -36.70
N ALA A 292 -33.26 9.74 -36.82
CA ALA A 292 -34.04 10.82 -37.40
C ALA A 292 -34.37 10.52 -38.87
N GLU A 293 -33.40 10.06 -39.65
CA GLU A 293 -33.59 9.65 -41.05
C GLU A 293 -34.60 8.50 -41.17
N LYS A 294 -34.48 7.47 -40.33
CA LYS A 294 -35.43 6.35 -40.27
C LYS A 294 -36.84 6.80 -39.90
N ARG A 295 -36.99 7.74 -38.96
CA ARG A 295 -38.29 8.17 -38.41
C ARG A 295 -38.99 9.23 -39.26
N LEU A 296 -38.24 10.16 -39.83
CA LEU A 296 -38.73 11.37 -40.49
C LEU A 296 -38.49 11.39 -42.01
N GLY A 297 -37.72 10.42 -42.53
CA GLY A 297 -37.35 10.33 -43.94
C GLY A 297 -36.08 11.12 -44.30
N PRO A 298 -35.70 11.13 -45.60
CA PRO A 298 -34.41 11.68 -46.06
C PRO A 298 -34.26 13.19 -45.85
N ASP A 299 -35.36 13.95 -45.78
CA ASP A 299 -35.35 15.41 -45.54
C ASP A 299 -35.35 15.80 -44.04
N TRP A 300 -35.03 14.87 -43.13
CA TRP A 300 -35.06 15.10 -41.68
C TRP A 300 -34.22 16.31 -41.23
N THR A 301 -33.12 16.61 -41.93
CA THR A 301 -32.20 17.73 -41.64
C THR A 301 -32.85 19.10 -41.81
N ARG A 302 -33.97 19.20 -42.54
CA ARG A 302 -34.80 20.42 -42.64
C ARG A 302 -35.59 20.69 -41.36
N ARG A 303 -35.84 19.65 -40.56
CA ARG A 303 -36.64 19.72 -39.32
C ARG A 303 -35.77 19.74 -38.08
N ILE A 304 -34.67 18.99 -38.08
CA ILE A 304 -33.74 18.88 -36.96
C ILE A 304 -32.40 19.51 -37.34
N GLY A 305 -31.90 20.35 -36.45
CA GLY A 305 -30.54 20.88 -36.51
C GLY A 305 -29.67 20.26 -35.44
N ALA A 306 -28.36 20.39 -35.62
CA ALA A 306 -27.38 20.09 -34.60
C ALA A 306 -26.35 21.21 -34.54
N THR A 307 -25.91 21.56 -33.33
CA THR A 307 -24.90 22.60 -33.09
C THR A 307 -24.05 22.23 -31.89
N LEU A 308 -22.93 22.91 -31.69
CA LEU A 308 -22.15 22.74 -30.47
C LEU A 308 -22.95 23.22 -29.25
N PRO A 309 -22.77 22.57 -28.09
CA PRO A 309 -23.36 23.01 -26.83
C PRO A 309 -23.00 24.47 -26.47
N PRO A 310 -23.86 25.18 -25.71
CA PRO A 310 -23.70 26.60 -25.45
C PRO A 310 -22.47 26.89 -24.60
N ARG A 311 -21.79 28.02 -24.87
CA ARG A 311 -20.71 28.53 -24.02
C ARG A 311 -21.29 29.17 -22.76
N ILE A 312 -20.80 28.79 -21.60
CA ILE A 312 -21.19 29.40 -20.31
C ILE A 312 -20.09 30.34 -19.81
N GLY A 313 -18.84 29.94 -20.00
CA GLY A 313 -17.67 30.70 -19.58
C GLY A 313 -16.45 30.55 -20.48
N ALA A 314 -16.52 29.65 -21.46
CA ALA A 314 -15.44 29.41 -22.42
C ALA A 314 -15.43 30.45 -23.54
N ASN A 315 -14.22 30.76 -24.03
CA ASN A 315 -14.04 31.63 -25.20
C ASN A 315 -14.65 31.02 -26.47
N SER A 316 -14.58 29.70 -26.62
CA SER A 316 -15.09 28.96 -27.77
C SER A 316 -15.95 27.76 -27.34
N ALA A 317 -16.97 27.45 -28.14
CA ALA A 317 -17.81 26.28 -27.93
C ALA A 317 -17.00 25.01 -28.22
N THR A 318 -17.15 24.02 -27.35
CA THR A 318 -16.43 22.74 -27.40
C THR A 318 -17.41 21.61 -27.10
N THR A 319 -17.02 20.37 -27.40
CA THR A 319 -17.78 19.20 -26.95
C THR A 319 -16.86 18.04 -26.57
N PHE A 320 -17.41 17.00 -25.99
CA PHE A 320 -16.73 15.71 -25.82
C PHE A 320 -16.43 15.07 -27.19
N LYS A 321 -15.23 14.50 -27.31
CA LYS A 321 -14.80 13.68 -28.45
C LYS A 321 -14.15 12.41 -27.91
N GLY A 322 -14.68 11.26 -28.28
CA GLY A 322 -14.19 9.94 -27.88
C GLY A 322 -14.44 8.90 -28.97
N GLY A 323 -14.73 7.66 -28.56
CA GLY A 323 -15.15 6.59 -29.44
C GLY A 323 -14.48 5.26 -29.10
N SER A 324 -14.53 4.29 -30.01
CA SER A 324 -13.92 2.98 -29.79
C SER A 324 -12.68 2.75 -30.65
N LEU A 325 -11.75 1.99 -30.10
CA LEU A 325 -10.63 1.39 -30.80
C LEU A 325 -10.90 -0.09 -31.06
N LEU A 326 -10.30 -0.60 -32.13
CA LEU A 326 -10.06 -2.03 -32.30
C LEU A 326 -8.58 -2.29 -32.03
N VAL A 327 -8.30 -3.19 -31.11
CA VAL A 327 -6.95 -3.48 -30.65
C VAL A 327 -6.66 -4.96 -30.72
N VAL A 328 -5.40 -5.30 -30.90
CA VAL A 328 -4.90 -6.64 -30.58
C VAL A 328 -4.47 -6.63 -29.13
N LEU A 329 -5.10 -7.46 -28.30
CA LEU A 329 -4.63 -7.73 -26.94
C LEU A 329 -3.79 -9.01 -26.98
N ASP A 330 -2.55 -8.91 -26.53
CA ASP A 330 -1.56 -9.98 -26.51
C ASP A 330 -1.06 -10.23 -25.07
N PRO A 331 -1.71 -11.15 -24.33
CA PRO A 331 -1.27 -11.56 -22.99
C PRO A 331 0.11 -12.22 -23.00
N THR A 332 0.50 -12.82 -24.13
CA THR A 332 1.76 -13.56 -24.29
C THR A 332 2.96 -12.64 -24.35
N ARG A 333 2.75 -11.33 -24.56
CA ARG A 333 3.76 -10.27 -24.67
C ARG A 333 4.80 -10.56 -25.76
N GLY A 334 4.31 -10.89 -26.95
CA GLY A 334 5.09 -11.13 -28.15
C GLY A 334 5.57 -12.57 -28.34
N ARG A 335 5.23 -13.51 -27.43
CA ARG A 335 5.60 -14.92 -27.57
C ARG A 335 4.79 -15.63 -28.68
N ASP A 336 3.57 -15.18 -28.95
CA ASP A 336 2.74 -15.64 -30.07
C ASP A 336 2.66 -14.60 -31.20
N ALA A 337 3.76 -14.43 -31.93
CA ALA A 337 3.82 -13.50 -33.06
C ALA A 337 2.85 -13.88 -34.20
N ALA A 338 2.55 -15.17 -34.39
CA ALA A 338 1.65 -15.64 -35.44
C ALA A 338 0.19 -15.30 -35.11
N GLY A 339 -0.24 -15.50 -33.87
CA GLY A 339 -1.56 -15.06 -33.38
C GLY A 339 -1.75 -13.55 -33.50
N VAL A 340 -0.75 -12.76 -33.09
CA VAL A 340 -0.78 -11.29 -33.24
C VAL A 340 -0.90 -10.88 -34.71
N ALA A 341 -0.16 -11.52 -35.63
CA ALA A 341 -0.25 -11.23 -37.06
C ALA A 341 -1.65 -11.54 -37.63
N ARG A 342 -2.25 -12.67 -37.25
CA ARG A 342 -3.63 -13.02 -37.64
C ARG A 342 -4.64 -12.01 -37.08
N ALA A 343 -4.53 -11.65 -35.81
CA ALA A 343 -5.40 -10.68 -35.15
C ALA A 343 -5.32 -9.29 -35.82
N ARG A 344 -4.12 -8.87 -36.20
CA ARG A 344 -3.89 -7.61 -36.93
C ARG A 344 -4.64 -7.56 -38.26
N LEU A 345 -4.66 -8.65 -39.03
CA LEU A 345 -5.39 -8.69 -40.30
C LEU A 345 -6.88 -8.39 -40.13
N LEU A 346 -7.50 -8.89 -39.05
CA LEU A 346 -8.90 -8.59 -38.75
C LEU A 346 -9.10 -7.12 -38.37
N VAL A 347 -8.21 -6.55 -37.54
CA VAL A 347 -8.25 -5.11 -37.20
C VAL A 347 -8.14 -4.25 -38.46
N ASP A 348 -7.22 -4.59 -39.36
CA ASP A 348 -7.01 -3.87 -40.62
C ASP A 348 -8.23 -3.97 -41.54
N PHE A 349 -8.83 -5.15 -41.65
CA PHE A 349 -10.06 -5.35 -42.43
C PHE A 349 -11.21 -4.51 -41.88
N LEU A 350 -11.49 -4.60 -40.58
CA LEU A 350 -12.57 -3.84 -39.92
C LEU A 350 -12.30 -2.33 -39.86
N SER A 351 -11.07 -1.91 -40.16
CA SER A 351 -10.65 -0.50 -40.24
C SER A 351 -10.51 0.01 -41.67
N SER A 352 -10.73 -0.85 -42.67
CA SER A 352 -10.72 -0.47 -44.08
C SER A 352 -11.83 0.54 -44.40
N PRO A 353 -11.65 1.40 -45.43
CA PRO A 353 -12.67 2.37 -45.82
C PRO A 353 -14.03 1.72 -46.10
N GLU A 354 -14.05 0.59 -46.79
CA GLU A 354 -15.27 -0.12 -47.19
C GLU A 354 -15.98 -0.73 -45.98
N SER A 355 -15.24 -1.42 -45.11
CA SER A 355 -15.81 -2.03 -43.89
C SER A 355 -16.33 -0.95 -42.94
N GLN A 356 -15.53 0.08 -42.64
CA GLN A 356 -16.00 1.17 -41.77
C GLN A 356 -17.19 1.92 -42.36
N TRP A 357 -17.27 2.11 -43.68
CA TRP A 357 -18.44 2.73 -44.31
C TRP A 357 -19.71 1.89 -44.11
N ARG A 358 -19.65 0.57 -44.36
CA ARG A 358 -20.80 -0.33 -44.14
C ARG A 358 -21.18 -0.41 -42.66
N TYR A 359 -20.19 -0.61 -41.80
CA TYR A 359 -20.37 -0.77 -40.36
C TYR A 359 -20.92 0.50 -39.70
N SER A 360 -20.26 1.64 -39.88
CA SER A 360 -20.69 2.90 -39.26
C SER A 360 -22.09 3.33 -39.70
N ARG A 361 -22.49 3.02 -40.93
CA ARG A 361 -23.87 3.25 -41.42
C ARG A 361 -24.90 2.41 -40.69
N ALA A 362 -24.59 1.16 -40.35
CA ALA A 362 -25.50 0.28 -39.61
C ALA A 362 -25.62 0.68 -38.12
N LEU A 363 -24.55 1.24 -37.56
CA LEU A 363 -24.49 1.70 -36.16
C LEU A 363 -25.08 3.10 -35.95
N GLY A 364 -25.09 3.93 -36.99
CA GLY A 364 -25.29 5.37 -36.87
C GLY A 364 -24.10 6.08 -36.21
N ALA A 365 -22.94 5.42 -36.20
CA ALA A 365 -21.71 5.97 -35.63
C ALA A 365 -20.93 6.77 -36.68
N LEU A 366 -19.92 7.52 -36.24
CA LEU A 366 -18.99 8.18 -37.16
C LEU A 366 -17.78 7.27 -37.42
N PRO A 367 -17.45 6.96 -38.68
CA PRO A 367 -16.26 6.18 -38.98
C PRO A 367 -14.99 6.99 -38.68
N ALA A 368 -13.95 6.29 -38.24
CA ALA A 368 -12.66 6.91 -37.94
C ALA A 368 -11.76 7.07 -39.18
N ASN A 369 -11.94 6.21 -40.18
CA ASN A 369 -11.27 6.24 -41.46
C ASN A 369 -11.71 7.47 -42.25
N GLN A 370 -10.77 8.29 -42.69
CA GLN A 370 -11.05 9.58 -43.34
C GLN A 370 -11.84 9.41 -44.65
N GLN A 371 -11.58 8.36 -45.42
CA GLN A 371 -12.30 8.11 -46.68
C GLN A 371 -13.75 7.68 -46.40
N ALA A 372 -13.97 6.81 -45.42
CA ALA A 372 -15.31 6.43 -44.99
C ALA A 372 -16.08 7.63 -44.40
N LEU A 373 -15.39 8.48 -43.64
CA LEU A 373 -15.95 9.69 -43.05
C LEU A 373 -16.36 10.72 -44.11
N ALA A 374 -15.51 10.95 -45.12
CA ALA A 374 -15.84 11.84 -46.24
C ALA A 374 -16.99 11.31 -47.11
N ARG A 375 -17.23 9.99 -47.12
CA ARG A 375 -18.39 9.36 -47.78
C ARG A 375 -19.67 9.43 -46.95
N SER A 376 -19.60 9.84 -45.67
CA SER A 376 -20.77 9.90 -44.80
C SER A 376 -21.70 11.06 -45.21
N PRO A 377 -23.01 10.80 -45.42
CA PRO A 377 -23.96 11.86 -45.80
C PRO A 377 -24.11 12.93 -44.71
N HIS A 378 -23.77 12.59 -43.46
CA HIS A 378 -23.94 13.46 -42.31
C HIS A 378 -22.63 14.14 -41.88
N PHE A 379 -21.53 14.01 -42.65
CA PHE A 379 -20.21 14.52 -42.29
C PHE A 379 -20.20 16.00 -41.90
N GLU A 380 -20.82 16.87 -42.71
CA GLU A 380 -20.85 18.32 -42.46
C GLU A 380 -21.53 18.69 -41.14
N LEU A 381 -22.50 17.89 -40.68
CA LEU A 381 -23.18 18.09 -39.40
C LEU A 381 -22.25 17.87 -38.20
N PHE A 382 -21.27 16.97 -38.34
CA PHE A 382 -20.34 16.60 -37.26
C PHE A 382 -18.96 17.22 -37.39
N LYS A 383 -18.63 17.80 -38.56
CA LYS A 383 -17.30 18.36 -38.87
C LYS A 383 -16.78 19.28 -37.76
N THR A 384 -17.58 20.27 -37.36
CA THR A 384 -17.18 21.23 -36.32
C THR A 384 -16.99 20.55 -34.95
N ALA A 385 -17.79 19.52 -34.64
CA ALA A 385 -17.64 18.75 -33.40
C ALA A 385 -16.36 17.89 -33.41
N LEU A 386 -15.99 17.32 -34.56
CA LEU A 386 -14.76 16.56 -34.71
C LEU A 386 -13.52 17.45 -34.66
N GLU A 387 -13.60 18.67 -35.19
CA GLU A 387 -12.52 19.66 -35.19
C GLU A 387 -12.31 20.29 -33.80
N ARG A 388 -13.39 20.64 -33.10
CA ARG A 388 -13.33 21.35 -31.80
C ARG A 388 -13.51 20.46 -30.57
N GLY A 389 -13.91 19.21 -30.77
CA GLY A 389 -14.16 18.28 -29.67
C GLY A 389 -12.88 17.88 -28.94
N LYS A 390 -12.99 17.70 -27.63
CA LYS A 390 -11.87 17.35 -26.74
C LYS A 390 -11.94 15.90 -26.31
N THR A 391 -10.80 15.23 -26.44
CA THR A 391 -10.56 13.90 -25.88
C THR A 391 -10.05 14.01 -24.45
N TYR A 392 -10.24 12.96 -23.68
CA TYR A 392 -9.66 12.86 -22.34
C TYR A 392 -8.13 12.64 -22.39
N PRO A 393 -7.40 13.09 -21.35
CA PRO A 393 -6.00 12.74 -21.17
C PRO A 393 -5.78 11.23 -21.22
N GLN A 394 -4.85 10.81 -22.06
CA GLN A 394 -4.49 9.40 -22.24
C GLN A 394 -3.55 8.93 -21.12
N ILE A 395 -4.09 8.78 -19.92
CA ILE A 395 -3.36 8.30 -18.74
C ILE A 395 -3.74 6.85 -18.40
N PRO A 396 -2.79 5.98 -18.02
CA PRO A 396 -3.08 4.59 -17.66
C PRO A 396 -4.09 4.44 -16.52
N GLU A 397 -4.13 5.43 -15.62
CA GLU A 397 -5.00 5.44 -14.46
C GLU A 397 -6.46 5.77 -14.81
N TRP A 398 -6.77 6.18 -16.04
CA TRP A 398 -8.11 6.66 -16.40
C TRP A 398 -9.21 5.63 -16.09
N ALA A 399 -9.13 4.44 -16.68
CA ALA A 399 -10.12 3.38 -16.43
C ALA A 399 -10.18 2.92 -14.95
N PRO A 400 -9.05 2.56 -14.28
CA PRO A 400 -9.11 2.07 -12.91
C PRO A 400 -9.37 3.15 -11.84
N VAL A 401 -9.14 4.44 -12.13
CA VAL A 401 -9.29 5.53 -11.15
C VAL A 401 -10.43 6.49 -11.47
N VAL A 402 -10.55 6.93 -12.72
CA VAL A 402 -11.52 7.97 -13.11
C VAL A 402 -12.89 7.36 -13.42
N GLU A 403 -12.91 6.19 -14.05
CA GLU A 403 -14.14 5.47 -14.39
C GLU A 403 -14.52 4.40 -13.35
N ASN A 404 -13.88 4.44 -12.17
CA ASN A 404 -14.14 3.48 -11.11
C ASN A 404 -15.55 3.64 -10.50
N LEU A 405 -15.98 2.64 -9.74
CA LEU A 405 -17.33 2.62 -9.18
C LEU A 405 -17.60 3.79 -8.22
N ALA A 406 -16.63 4.16 -7.38
CA ALA A 406 -16.79 5.25 -6.41
C ALA A 406 -17.00 6.62 -7.09
N THR A 407 -16.20 6.92 -8.13
CA THR A 407 -16.37 8.13 -8.93
C THR A 407 -17.71 8.12 -9.66
N ARG A 408 -18.12 6.98 -10.22
CA ARG A 408 -19.44 6.84 -10.85
C ARG A 408 -20.60 7.05 -9.87
N ASP A 409 -20.50 6.52 -8.66
CA ASP A 409 -21.51 6.72 -7.60
C ASP A 409 -21.63 8.19 -7.19
N ASN A 410 -20.51 8.92 -7.09
CA ASN A 410 -20.52 10.36 -6.83
C ASN A 410 -21.11 11.17 -7.99
N LEU A 411 -20.80 10.81 -9.23
CA LEU A 411 -21.41 11.43 -10.41
C LEU A 411 -22.92 11.12 -10.47
N TYR A 412 -23.33 9.90 -10.12
CA TYR A 412 -24.74 9.55 -9.97
C TYR A 412 -25.42 10.37 -8.89
N ALA A 413 -24.77 10.56 -7.73
CA ALA A 413 -25.29 11.43 -6.68
C ALA A 413 -25.43 12.88 -7.16
N PHE A 414 -24.48 13.40 -7.94
CA PHE A 414 -24.57 14.73 -8.56
C PHE A 414 -25.81 14.85 -9.43
N TRP A 415 -25.99 13.96 -10.42
CA TRP A 415 -27.11 13.99 -11.34
C TRP A 415 -28.45 13.73 -10.64
N LYS A 416 -28.49 12.80 -9.67
CA LYS A 416 -29.70 12.51 -8.90
C LYS A 416 -30.12 13.70 -8.05
N ARG A 417 -29.18 14.35 -7.35
CA ARG A 417 -29.47 15.57 -6.57
C ARG A 417 -29.97 16.71 -7.44
N LEU A 418 -29.40 16.87 -8.64
CA LEU A 418 -29.90 17.82 -9.63
C LEU A 418 -31.33 17.47 -10.05
N SER A 419 -31.64 16.20 -10.32
CA SER A 419 -32.99 15.76 -10.70
C SER A 419 -34.03 16.04 -9.61
N LEU A 420 -33.66 15.98 -8.33
CA LEU A 420 -34.57 16.29 -7.23
C LEU A 420 -34.99 17.76 -7.20
N LEU A 421 -34.22 18.66 -7.81
CA LEU A 421 -34.62 20.06 -7.97
C LEU A 421 -35.77 20.25 -8.99
N THR A 422 -36.00 19.28 -9.88
CA THR A 422 -37.12 19.35 -10.85
C THR A 422 -38.47 18.96 -10.24
N SER A 423 -38.51 18.43 -9.02
CA SER A 423 -39.74 17.93 -8.40
C SER A 423 -40.63 19.06 -7.85
N ASP A 424 -41.96 18.88 -7.89
CA ASP A 424 -42.94 19.85 -7.36
C ASP A 424 -42.68 20.24 -5.89
N ALA A 425 -42.02 19.36 -5.13
CA ALA A 425 -41.59 19.61 -3.75
C ALA A 425 -40.59 20.78 -3.61
N ASN A 426 -39.94 21.20 -4.69
CA ASN A 426 -39.01 22.32 -4.71
C ASN A 426 -39.72 23.69 -4.67
N SER A 427 -40.99 23.76 -5.10
CA SER A 427 -41.81 24.97 -5.04
C SER A 427 -42.20 25.39 -3.61
N ALA A 428 -42.07 24.48 -2.64
CA ALA A 428 -42.39 24.71 -1.23
C ALA A 428 -41.14 24.86 -0.34
N ALA A 429 -39.93 24.70 -0.88
CA ALA A 429 -38.68 24.76 -0.14
C ALA A 429 -38.28 26.21 0.17
N GLY A 430 -37.87 26.48 1.40
CA GLY A 430 -37.35 27.80 1.79
C GLY A 430 -35.98 28.11 1.15
N PRO A 431 -35.55 29.38 1.06
CA PRO A 431 -34.28 29.76 0.44
C PRO A 431 -33.06 29.10 1.09
N SER A 432 -33.08 28.87 2.41
CA SER A 432 -32.01 28.15 3.11
C SER A 432 -31.91 26.66 2.74
N GLU A 433 -33.03 26.04 2.38
CA GLU A 433 -33.08 24.65 1.95
C GLU A 433 -32.56 24.49 0.52
N LEU A 434 -32.89 25.43 -0.36
CA LEU A 434 -32.35 25.49 -1.72
C LEU A 434 -30.83 25.68 -1.71
N GLU A 435 -30.31 26.61 -0.89
CA GLU A 435 -28.87 26.76 -0.69
C GLU A 435 -28.21 25.47 -0.17
N ALA A 436 -28.85 24.76 0.76
CA ALA A 436 -28.33 23.50 1.28
C ALA A 436 -28.27 22.42 0.18
N ARG A 437 -29.29 22.35 -0.68
CA ARG A 437 -29.33 21.42 -1.82
C ARG A 437 -28.26 21.74 -2.86
N GLU A 438 -28.08 23.02 -3.22
CA GLU A 438 -26.99 23.46 -4.11
C GLU A 438 -25.62 23.07 -3.54
N ARG A 439 -25.37 23.31 -2.25
CA ARG A 439 -24.12 22.90 -1.58
C ARG A 439 -23.89 21.39 -1.66
N LEU A 440 -24.94 20.58 -1.55
CA LEU A 440 -24.83 19.12 -1.72
C LEU A 440 -24.53 18.72 -3.16
N ILE A 441 -25.04 19.42 -4.17
CA ILE A 441 -24.72 19.16 -5.58
C ILE A 441 -23.24 19.47 -5.82
N LEU A 442 -22.76 20.64 -5.39
CA LEU A 442 -21.35 21.02 -5.50
C LEU A 442 -20.44 20.07 -4.71
N ALA A 443 -20.87 19.64 -3.52
CA ALA A 443 -20.14 18.66 -2.73
C ALA A 443 -19.99 17.32 -3.46
N ALA A 444 -21.00 16.85 -4.20
CA ALA A 444 -20.88 15.63 -4.99
C ALA A 444 -19.85 15.75 -6.11
N LEU A 445 -19.80 16.91 -6.80
CA LEU A 445 -18.78 17.20 -7.80
C LEU A 445 -17.36 17.20 -7.17
N HIS A 446 -17.20 17.88 -6.04
CA HIS A 446 -15.93 17.96 -5.33
C HIS A 446 -15.51 16.59 -4.77
N SER A 447 -16.44 15.79 -4.27
CA SER A 447 -16.19 14.41 -3.83
C SER A 447 -15.71 13.53 -4.99
N ALA A 448 -16.33 13.64 -6.18
CA ALA A 448 -15.87 12.92 -7.36
C ALA A 448 -14.41 13.29 -7.73
N ALA A 449 -14.08 14.59 -7.71
CA ALA A 449 -12.71 15.05 -7.96
C ALA A 449 -11.73 14.61 -6.86
N ALA A 450 -12.14 14.67 -5.59
CA ALA A 450 -11.34 14.27 -4.44
C ALA A 450 -11.02 12.76 -4.47
N ASP A 451 -11.99 11.92 -4.82
CA ASP A 451 -11.80 10.48 -4.97
C ASP A 451 -10.79 10.18 -6.07
N ILE A 452 -10.89 10.84 -7.23
CA ILE A 452 -9.88 10.75 -8.29
C ILE A 452 -8.51 11.21 -7.78
N ASN A 453 -8.45 12.37 -7.11
CA ASN A 453 -7.21 12.96 -6.59
C ASN A 453 -6.56 12.11 -5.49
N SER A 454 -7.34 11.33 -4.73
CA SER A 454 -6.83 10.43 -3.71
C SER A 454 -5.96 9.31 -4.29
N ALA A 455 -6.22 8.93 -5.55
CA ALA A 455 -5.48 7.91 -6.28
C ALA A 455 -4.47 8.48 -7.28
N LEU A 456 -4.73 9.65 -7.88
CA LEU A 456 -3.82 10.26 -8.88
C LEU A 456 -2.74 11.15 -8.29
N SER A 457 -3.03 11.86 -7.19
CA SER A 457 -2.14 12.87 -6.65
C SER A 457 -1.34 12.32 -5.47
N PRO A 458 0.00 12.55 -5.40
CA PRO A 458 0.84 12.13 -4.27
C PRO A 458 0.49 12.74 -2.89
N GLY A 459 -0.61 13.49 -2.77
CA GLY A 459 -0.99 14.23 -1.57
C GLY A 459 -0.15 15.49 -1.33
N ARG A 460 -0.63 16.38 -0.45
CA ARG A 460 0.01 17.68 -0.13
C ARG A 460 1.44 17.53 0.41
N VAL A 461 1.80 16.38 0.97
CA VAL A 461 3.11 16.12 1.59
C VAL A 461 4.23 16.03 0.55
N SER A 462 3.99 15.44 -0.63
CA SER A 462 4.99 15.38 -1.70
C SER A 462 5.35 16.76 -2.28
N PHE A 463 4.50 17.77 -2.09
CA PHE A 463 4.75 19.15 -2.52
C PHE A 463 5.86 19.83 -1.69
N LEU A 464 6.10 19.36 -0.46
CA LEU A 464 7.13 19.89 0.44
C LEU A 464 8.50 19.23 0.24
N TRP A 465 8.54 18.08 -0.45
CA TRP A 465 9.77 17.29 -0.62
C TRP A 465 10.93 18.04 -1.30
N PRO A 466 10.72 18.81 -2.39
CA PRO A 466 11.79 19.58 -3.02
C PRO A 466 12.35 20.68 -2.10
N TRP A 467 11.50 21.26 -1.25
CA TRP A 467 11.91 22.27 -0.27
C TRP A 467 12.77 21.65 0.83
N PHE A 468 12.43 20.45 1.30
CA PHE A 468 13.30 19.72 2.23
C PHE A 468 14.67 19.40 1.61
N ILE A 469 14.71 18.99 0.34
CA ILE A 469 15.98 18.76 -0.37
C ILE A 469 16.78 20.07 -0.53
N ALA A 470 16.13 21.15 -0.95
CA ALA A 470 16.78 22.45 -1.12
C ALA A 470 17.35 22.99 0.20
N VAL A 471 16.61 22.88 1.30
CA VAL A 471 17.08 23.25 2.65
C VAL A 471 18.24 22.36 3.08
N SER A 472 18.17 21.05 2.84
CA SER A 472 19.27 20.13 3.15
C SER A 472 20.55 20.46 2.37
N LEU A 473 20.43 20.79 1.08
CA LEU A 473 21.56 21.23 0.26
C LEU A 473 22.15 22.56 0.75
N LEU A 474 21.32 23.52 1.15
CA LEU A 474 21.76 24.80 1.72
C LEU A 474 22.50 24.61 3.06
N LEU A 475 21.99 23.71 3.91
CA LEU A 475 22.64 23.32 5.16
C LEU A 475 23.97 22.60 4.92
N SER A 476 24.04 21.74 3.91
CA SER A 476 25.29 21.07 3.52
C SER A 476 26.33 22.04 2.95
N ALA A 477 25.91 22.99 2.11
CA ALA A 477 26.79 24.02 1.57
C ALA A 477 27.33 24.94 2.68
N THR A 478 26.48 25.36 3.62
CA THR A 478 26.91 26.18 4.78
C THR A 478 27.84 25.40 5.71
N ALA A 479 27.52 24.13 6.02
CA ALA A 479 28.40 23.27 6.81
C ALA A 479 29.77 23.07 6.12
N SER A 480 29.79 22.93 4.80
CA SER A 480 31.02 22.82 4.01
C SER A 480 31.87 24.10 4.05
N ILE A 481 31.25 25.27 3.95
CA ILE A 481 31.93 26.57 4.10
C ILE A 481 32.48 26.73 5.52
N LEU A 482 31.71 26.37 6.55
CA LEU A 482 32.15 26.38 7.95
C LEU A 482 33.32 25.41 8.20
N ALA A 483 33.25 24.20 7.65
CA ALA A 483 34.33 23.22 7.73
C ALA A 483 35.59 23.71 7.01
N TRP A 484 35.44 24.34 5.85
CA TRP A 484 36.55 24.97 5.12
C TRP A 484 37.17 26.13 5.90
N HIS A 485 36.36 26.97 6.55
CA HIS A 485 36.84 28.06 7.41
C HIS A 485 37.62 27.50 8.61
N ARG A 486 37.06 26.50 9.31
CA ARG A 486 37.72 25.82 10.43
C ARG A 486 39.00 25.11 9.99
N TYR A 487 39.04 24.54 8.80
CA TYR A 487 40.25 23.95 8.22
C TYR A 487 41.33 25.01 8.01
N ARG A 488 40.96 26.17 7.46
CA ARG A 488 41.87 27.30 7.25
C ARG A 488 42.42 27.86 8.57
N GLU A 489 41.56 27.97 9.59
CA GLU A 489 41.96 28.35 10.95
C GLU A 489 42.92 27.32 11.57
N ARG A 490 42.61 26.03 11.47
CA ARG A 490 43.50 24.96 11.96
C ARG A 490 44.84 24.93 11.23
N LYS A 491 44.88 25.29 9.94
CA LYS A 491 46.15 25.43 9.20
C LYS A 491 46.97 26.60 9.75
N ARG A 492 46.36 27.77 9.96
CA ARG A 492 47.01 28.92 10.64
C ARG A 492 47.49 28.57 12.05
N ILE A 493 46.69 27.84 12.82
CA ILE A 493 47.08 27.41 14.18
C ILE A 493 48.24 26.40 14.13
N ARG A 494 48.30 25.51 13.13
CA ARG A 494 49.44 24.61 12.94
C ARG A 494 50.72 25.37 12.60
N GLU A 495 50.64 26.32 11.67
CA GLU A 495 51.77 27.22 11.34
C GLU A 495 52.26 27.97 12.59
N LEU A 496 51.33 28.46 13.44
CA LEU A 496 51.66 29.09 14.72
C LEU A 496 52.24 28.11 15.76
N ARG A 497 51.79 26.84 15.77
CA ARG A 497 52.31 25.80 16.66
C ARG A 497 53.69 25.31 16.24
N GLU A 498 53.96 25.17 14.94
CA GLU A 498 55.29 24.87 14.42
C GLU A 498 56.28 25.99 14.77
N ALA A 499 55.85 27.25 14.65
CA ALA A 499 56.62 28.40 15.12
C ALA A 499 56.86 28.34 16.64
N ARG A 500 55.84 27.95 17.43
CA ARG A 500 55.94 27.76 18.89
C ARG A 500 56.85 26.60 19.27
N ASP A 501 56.81 25.49 18.55
CA ASP A 501 57.59 24.28 18.83
C ASP A 501 59.05 24.48 18.47
N ALA A 502 59.35 25.23 17.41
CA ALA A 502 60.71 25.70 17.12
C ALA A 502 61.27 26.55 18.29
N LEU A 503 60.44 27.43 18.85
CA LEU A 503 60.77 28.25 20.02
C LEU A 503 60.94 27.40 21.30
N ALA A 504 60.06 26.42 21.51
CA ALA A 504 60.12 25.49 22.63
C ALA A 504 61.29 24.50 22.55
N THR A 505 61.80 24.22 21.34
CA THR A 505 62.99 23.36 21.15
C THR A 505 64.27 24.13 21.52
N LEU A 506 64.31 25.43 21.24
CA LEU A 506 65.36 26.33 21.73
C LEU A 506 65.30 26.49 23.26
N GLN A 507 64.09 26.63 23.83
CA GLN A 507 63.90 26.69 25.28
C GLN A 507 64.29 25.37 25.97
N ARG A 508 63.95 24.20 25.41
CA ARG A 508 64.32 22.88 25.96
C ARG A 508 65.83 22.62 25.99
N ARG A 509 66.59 23.14 25.03
CA ARG A 509 68.08 23.12 25.12
C ARG A 509 68.62 24.01 26.24
N LEU A 510 67.89 25.07 26.58
CA LEU A 510 68.21 26.01 27.66
C LEU A 510 67.77 25.47 29.04
N GLU A 511 66.70 24.67 29.07
CA GLU A 511 66.14 24.02 30.25
C GLU A 511 66.87 22.72 30.61
N ALA A 512 67.39 21.95 29.64
CA ALA A 512 68.30 20.83 29.91
C ALA A 512 69.62 21.27 30.60
N MET A 513 70.00 22.55 30.48
CA MET A 513 71.09 23.18 31.26
C MET A 513 70.65 23.65 32.67
N ARG A 514 69.34 23.76 32.92
CA ARG A 514 68.74 24.18 34.21
C ARG A 514 68.22 22.99 35.02
N GLU A 515 67.90 21.85 34.40
CA GLU A 515 67.38 20.64 35.07
C GLU A 515 68.45 19.82 35.80
N THR A 516 69.75 20.07 35.57
CA THR A 516 70.84 19.68 36.50
C THR A 516 70.86 20.51 37.79
N ALA A 517 70.21 21.68 37.82
CA ALA A 517 70.20 22.60 38.97
C ALA A 517 68.93 22.51 39.83
N ILE A 518 67.88 21.84 39.37
CA ILE A 518 66.55 21.87 40.01
C ILE A 518 65.97 20.46 40.15
N ASN A 519 66.83 19.49 40.47
CA ASN A 519 66.44 18.25 41.17
C ASN A 519 66.23 18.51 42.69
N ASN A 520 66.26 19.78 43.10
CA ASN A 520 65.82 20.23 44.39
C ASN A 520 64.32 20.53 44.35
N LYS A 521 63.57 19.64 45.01
CA LYS A 521 62.26 19.88 45.63
C LYS A 521 61.11 19.92 44.62
N ARG A 522 60.38 18.82 44.46
CA ARG A 522 59.20 18.46 45.30
C ARG A 522 58.18 19.61 45.31
N THR A 523 56.90 19.50 44.94
CA THR A 523 55.95 18.37 44.94
C THR A 523 54.59 18.96 44.51
N ALA A 524 53.85 18.28 43.61
CA ALA A 524 52.38 17.98 43.56
C ALA A 524 51.31 19.09 43.90
N PRO A 525 49.98 18.89 43.70
CA PRO A 525 49.15 18.40 42.57
C PRO A 525 47.74 19.10 42.43
N LEU A 526 46.83 18.55 41.57
CA LEU A 526 45.32 18.64 41.52
C LEU A 526 44.69 19.99 41.04
N GLU A 527 43.50 20.15 40.42
CA GLU A 527 42.32 19.31 40.10
C GLU A 527 41.37 20.03 39.09
N ALA A 528 40.59 19.22 38.34
CA ALA A 528 39.25 19.34 37.72
C ALA A 528 38.58 20.63 37.14
N PRO A 529 37.76 20.48 36.06
CA PRO A 529 36.87 21.50 35.47
C PRO A 529 35.40 21.43 35.95
N THR A 530 34.64 22.52 35.80
CA THR A 530 33.21 22.66 36.15
C THR A 530 32.25 22.66 34.96
N ALA A 531 31.35 21.67 34.99
CA ALA A 531 29.88 21.69 34.85
C ALA A 531 29.12 22.65 33.90
N GLY A 532 28.37 22.02 32.97
CA GLY A 532 26.89 22.12 32.78
C GLY A 532 26.29 23.40 32.14
N PRO A 533 24.99 23.43 31.73
CA PRO A 533 23.91 22.48 32.06
C PRO A 533 22.97 22.06 30.90
N ALA A 534 22.03 21.20 31.28
CA ALA A 534 21.01 20.45 30.53
C ALA A 534 19.82 21.27 29.97
N ILE A 535 18.88 20.59 29.26
CA ILE A 535 17.46 20.44 29.67
C ILE A 535 16.72 19.33 28.85
N LEU A 536 16.16 18.39 29.63
CA LEU A 536 15.02 17.45 29.50
C LEU A 536 13.84 17.72 28.51
N LYS A 537 13.22 16.65 27.93
CA LYS A 537 11.93 15.98 28.39
C LYS A 537 11.26 14.98 27.38
N LYS A 538 10.98 13.76 27.90
CA LYS A 538 9.79 12.82 27.82
C LYS A 538 9.02 12.45 26.51
N SER A 539 8.75 11.14 26.30
CA SER A 539 7.56 10.60 25.57
C SER A 539 7.18 9.12 25.93
N TYR A 540 5.89 8.78 25.76
CA TYR A 540 5.12 7.53 26.05
C TYR A 540 5.18 6.46 24.91
N PRO A 541 4.72 5.19 25.07
CA PRO A 541 5.03 4.10 24.15
C PRO A 541 4.26 4.16 22.82
N ALA A 542 4.93 3.88 21.70
CA ALA A 542 4.35 3.68 20.39
C ALA A 542 4.90 2.39 19.74
N LEU A 543 4.20 1.87 18.72
CA LEU A 543 4.73 0.85 17.82
C LEU A 543 5.73 1.48 16.86
N TYR A 544 6.91 0.88 16.74
CA TYR A 544 7.97 1.42 15.89
C TYR A 544 8.41 0.37 14.88
N LEU A 545 8.50 0.79 13.62
CA LEU A 545 9.01 -0.03 12.53
C LEU A 545 10.51 0.23 12.39
N ASP A 546 11.34 -0.77 12.72
CA ASP A 546 12.80 -0.70 12.55
C ASP A 546 13.15 -1.16 11.13
N THR A 547 13.30 -0.17 10.25
CA THR A 547 13.56 -0.36 8.82
C THR A 547 14.96 -0.93 8.54
N LEU A 548 15.92 -0.72 9.44
CA LEU A 548 17.30 -1.20 9.29
C LEU A 548 17.44 -2.67 9.63
N ARG A 549 16.69 -3.15 10.64
CA ARG A 549 16.72 -4.56 11.07
C ARG A 549 15.64 -5.43 10.45
N ARG A 550 14.75 -4.83 9.68
CA ARG A 550 13.61 -5.52 9.07
C ARG A 550 12.64 -6.12 10.10
N LYS A 551 12.34 -5.38 11.18
CA LYS A 551 11.44 -5.83 12.25
C LYS A 551 10.47 -4.73 12.69
N VAL A 552 9.20 -5.08 12.88
CA VAL A 552 8.29 -4.27 13.69
C VAL A 552 8.57 -4.57 15.16
N LEU A 553 8.83 -3.53 15.96
CA LEU A 553 9.14 -3.64 17.38
C LEU A 553 8.04 -2.97 18.20
N LEU A 554 7.49 -3.72 19.16
CA LEU A 554 6.81 -3.13 20.29
C LEU A 554 7.89 -2.65 21.27
N LYS A 555 7.82 -1.39 21.72
CA LYS A 555 8.71 -0.91 22.78
C LYS A 555 8.47 -1.76 24.03
N LYS A 556 9.35 -2.71 24.32
CA LYS A 556 9.35 -3.49 25.56
C LYS A 556 9.81 -2.60 26.71
N ASP A 557 8.91 -1.77 27.21
CA ASP A 557 8.92 -1.41 28.63
C ASP A 557 7.49 -1.00 29.05
N PRO A 558 6.77 -1.84 29.82
CA PRO A 558 5.44 -1.52 30.28
C PRO A 558 5.56 -0.46 31.36
N SER A 559 5.52 0.81 30.94
CA SER A 559 5.44 1.94 31.88
C SER A 559 4.02 2.16 32.40
N HIS A 560 3.10 1.22 32.12
CA HIS A 560 1.77 1.29 32.66
C HIS A 560 1.19 -0.11 33.02
N PRO A 561 0.76 -0.32 34.26
CA PRO A 561 0.14 -1.58 34.69
C PRO A 561 -1.03 -2.07 33.85
N LEU A 562 -1.72 -1.16 33.15
CA LEU A 562 -2.78 -1.52 32.19
C LEU A 562 -2.33 -2.49 31.11
N GLU A 563 -1.06 -2.41 30.71
CA GLU A 563 -0.55 -3.18 29.60
C GLU A 563 -0.38 -4.66 29.98
N GLU A 564 0.00 -5.00 31.22
CA GLU A 564 0.14 -6.40 31.67
C GLU A 564 -1.17 -7.22 31.61
N ILE A 565 -2.33 -6.60 31.81
CA ILE A 565 -3.63 -7.31 31.86
C ILE A 565 -4.23 -7.54 30.49
N ILE A 566 -3.96 -6.63 29.56
CA ILE A 566 -4.50 -6.70 28.21
C ILE A 566 -3.90 -7.90 27.45
N HIS A 567 -2.84 -8.52 27.98
CA HIS A 567 -2.00 -9.46 27.24
C HIS A 567 -2.38 -10.95 27.24
N GLY A 568 -3.55 -11.35 27.73
CA GLY A 568 -3.96 -12.76 27.70
C GLY A 568 -4.39 -13.26 26.30
N ALA A 569 -5.55 -12.81 25.81
CA ALA A 569 -6.13 -13.34 24.56
C ALA A 569 -5.98 -12.39 23.34
N GLU A 570 -5.76 -11.11 23.60
CA GLU A 570 -5.63 -10.08 22.55
C GLU A 570 -4.15 -9.83 22.18
N PHE A 571 -3.19 -10.28 23.00
CA PHE A 571 -1.76 -10.25 22.68
C PHE A 571 -1.33 -11.37 21.75
N ASP A 572 -1.90 -12.58 21.83
CA ASP A 572 -1.58 -13.62 20.86
C ASP A 572 -2.01 -13.21 19.45
N LEU A 573 -3.16 -12.55 19.31
CA LEU A 573 -3.59 -11.96 18.04
C LEU A 573 -2.63 -10.82 17.62
N PHE A 574 -2.25 -9.92 18.53
CA PHE A 574 -1.37 -8.78 18.20
C PHE A 574 0.09 -9.20 17.89
N ARG A 575 0.60 -10.19 18.61
CA ARG A 575 1.89 -10.86 18.40
C ARG A 575 1.88 -11.57 17.04
N HIS A 576 0.81 -12.30 16.71
CA HIS A 576 0.61 -12.93 15.40
C HIS A 576 0.59 -11.93 14.24
N ILE A 577 -0.06 -10.78 14.41
CA ILE A 577 -0.09 -9.72 13.38
C ILE A 577 1.32 -9.16 13.14
N ILE A 578 2.11 -9.00 14.20
CA ILE A 578 3.51 -8.56 14.13
C ILE A 578 4.41 -9.64 13.51
N GLU A 579 4.16 -10.92 13.81
CA GLU A 579 4.88 -12.06 13.23
C GLU A 579 4.53 -12.24 11.74
N CYS A 580 3.26 -12.07 11.32
CA CYS A 580 2.85 -11.99 9.90
C CYS A 580 3.61 -10.90 9.13
N LEU A 581 3.76 -9.72 9.74
CA LEU A 581 4.52 -8.59 9.17
C LEU A 581 6.02 -8.87 9.09
N GLN A 582 6.55 -9.78 9.91
CA GLN A 582 7.96 -10.19 9.90
C GLN A 582 8.26 -11.34 8.92
N VAL A 583 7.33 -12.29 8.73
CA VAL A 583 7.50 -13.42 7.79
C VAL A 583 7.45 -12.95 6.33
N GLY A 584 6.54 -12.02 5.99
CA GLY A 584 6.56 -11.36 4.68
C GLY A 584 7.86 -10.59 4.38
N TRP A 585 8.63 -10.26 5.42
CA TRP A 585 9.91 -9.56 5.31
C TRP A 585 11.11 -10.50 5.02
N TYR A 586 11.01 -11.80 5.31
CA TYR A 586 12.14 -12.72 5.15
C TYR A 586 12.20 -13.40 3.76
N GLU A 587 11.08 -13.67 3.09
CA GLU A 587 11.07 -14.43 1.81
C GLU A 587 11.07 -13.58 0.52
N THR A 588 11.16 -12.25 0.60
CA THR A 588 11.21 -11.41 -0.61
C THR A 588 12.36 -10.42 -0.57
N HIS A 589 13.35 -10.65 -1.44
CA HIS A 589 14.51 -9.77 -1.63
C HIS A 589 14.23 -8.55 -2.53
N TRP A 590 12.97 -8.28 -2.94
CA TRP A 590 12.63 -7.27 -3.96
C TRP A 590 11.40 -6.39 -3.64
N ILE A 591 11.22 -5.96 -2.39
CA ILE A 591 10.11 -5.05 -2.02
C ILE A 591 10.63 -3.79 -1.33
N TRP A 592 11.04 -2.81 -2.14
CA TRP A 592 10.88 -1.36 -1.85
C TRP A 592 10.56 -0.56 -3.13
N GLY A 593 10.08 -1.25 -4.18
CA GLY A 593 9.71 -0.64 -5.48
C GLY A 593 8.34 -1.06 -6.03
N TYR A 594 7.55 -1.89 -5.33
CA TYR A 594 6.24 -2.35 -5.81
C TYR A 594 5.22 -2.45 -4.68
N VAL A 595 4.39 -1.42 -4.51
CA VAL A 595 3.04 -1.49 -3.91
C VAL A 595 2.11 -0.54 -4.69
N ILE A 596 1.77 -0.93 -5.93
CA ILE A 596 0.48 -0.76 -6.61
C ILE A 596 0.27 -2.07 -7.44
N TRP A 597 -0.91 -2.69 -7.29
CA TRP A 597 -1.52 -3.95 -7.82
C TRP A 597 -1.43 -4.14 -9.39
N PRO A 598 -1.78 -5.26 -10.12
CA PRO A 598 -2.80 -6.34 -9.88
C PRO A 598 -2.59 -7.85 -10.23
N THR A 599 -3.59 -8.64 -9.78
CA THR A 599 -4.28 -9.83 -10.38
C THR A 599 -3.83 -11.28 -10.05
N ALA A 600 -4.68 -12.00 -9.29
CA ALA A 600 -5.24 -13.34 -9.59
C ALA A 600 -6.08 -13.87 -8.40
N GLN A 601 -7.29 -14.39 -8.65
CA GLN A 601 -8.12 -15.09 -7.65
C GLN A 601 -7.61 -16.54 -7.39
N PRO A 602 -8.05 -17.21 -6.30
CA PRO A 602 -9.30 -17.99 -6.42
C PRO A 602 -10.27 -17.87 -5.23
N LYS A 603 -11.57 -17.95 -5.58
CA LYS A 603 -12.72 -18.60 -4.91
C LYS A 603 -12.85 -18.45 -3.38
N PHE A 604 -13.79 -17.60 -2.95
CA PHE A 604 -14.49 -17.45 -1.64
C PHE A 604 -14.04 -18.29 -0.41
N PRO A 605 -14.08 -17.74 0.84
CA PRO A 605 -14.90 -16.60 1.28
C PRO A 605 -14.05 -15.46 1.87
N LYS A 606 -13.44 -14.65 0.99
CA LYS A 606 -12.71 -13.42 1.38
C LYS A 606 -13.62 -12.39 2.04
N GLU A 607 -14.90 -12.37 1.69
CA GLU A 607 -15.88 -11.43 2.24
C GLU A 607 -16.22 -11.70 3.70
N SER A 608 -16.29 -12.96 4.15
CA SER A 608 -16.58 -13.26 5.57
C SER A 608 -15.39 -12.92 6.47
N PHE A 609 -14.16 -13.12 5.99
CA PHE A 609 -12.93 -12.80 6.74
C PHE A 609 -12.63 -11.30 6.74
N ALA A 610 -12.72 -10.61 5.59
CA ALA A 610 -12.60 -9.16 5.54
C ALA A 610 -13.67 -8.47 6.39
N THR A 611 -14.90 -9.00 6.41
CA THR A 611 -15.97 -8.51 7.30
C THR A 611 -15.68 -8.82 8.77
N HIS A 612 -15.05 -9.95 9.10
CA HIS A 612 -14.61 -10.28 10.46
C HIS A 612 -13.45 -9.38 10.92
N CYS A 613 -12.45 -9.14 10.07
CA CYS A 613 -11.33 -8.21 10.32
C CYS A 613 -11.81 -6.77 10.44
N THR A 614 -12.82 -6.38 9.66
CA THR A 614 -13.44 -5.04 9.77
C THR A 614 -14.28 -4.91 11.04
N LYS A 615 -15.01 -5.97 11.44
CA LYS A 615 -15.73 -6.03 12.73
C LYS A 615 -14.77 -6.08 13.91
N LEU A 616 -13.61 -6.73 13.77
CA LEU A 616 -12.55 -6.82 14.76
C LEU A 616 -11.81 -5.49 14.90
N ARG A 617 -11.47 -4.82 13.79
CA ARG A 617 -10.99 -3.43 13.73
C ARG A 617 -11.97 -2.48 14.42
N LYS A 618 -13.25 -2.50 14.03
CA LYS A 618 -14.29 -1.68 14.68
C LYS A 618 -14.46 -2.04 16.16
N ARG A 619 -14.30 -3.30 16.56
CA ARG A 619 -14.29 -3.70 17.97
C ARG A 619 -13.05 -3.22 18.71
N ILE A 620 -11.85 -3.26 18.12
CA ILE A 620 -10.60 -2.78 18.70
C ILE A 620 -10.65 -1.25 18.84
N GLU A 621 -10.99 -0.53 17.78
CA GLU A 621 -11.11 0.94 17.79
C GLU A 621 -12.17 1.41 18.81
N LYS A 622 -13.35 0.76 18.84
CA LYS A 622 -14.45 1.13 19.74
C LYS A 622 -14.25 0.65 21.19
N SER A 623 -13.55 -0.46 21.41
CA SER A 623 -13.34 -1.02 22.75
C SER A 623 -12.06 -0.51 23.40
N TRP A 624 -11.05 -0.05 22.66
CA TRP A 624 -9.72 0.28 23.20
C TRP A 624 -9.36 1.77 23.16
N GLN A 625 -10.17 2.65 22.58
CA GLN A 625 -9.93 4.12 22.51
C GLN A 625 -8.48 4.52 22.13
N LEU A 626 -7.83 3.71 21.28
CA LEU A 626 -6.41 3.82 20.92
C LEU A 626 -5.99 5.15 20.26
N GLY A 627 -6.95 5.96 19.79
CA GLY A 627 -6.68 7.27 19.19
C GLY A 627 -6.00 8.28 20.12
N LYS A 628 -6.04 8.09 21.45
CA LYS A 628 -5.36 8.96 22.42
C LYS A 628 -3.99 8.44 22.90
N MET A 629 -3.64 7.16 22.67
CA MET A 629 -2.40 6.56 23.18
C MET A 629 -1.22 6.56 22.18
N LEU A 630 -1.45 6.89 20.91
CA LEU A 630 -0.37 7.03 19.92
C LEU A 630 0.18 8.45 19.95
N GLY A 631 1.27 8.67 20.70
CA GLY A 631 1.96 9.95 20.80
C GLY A 631 2.64 10.38 19.49
N ARG A 632 2.78 11.70 19.29
CA ARG A 632 3.59 12.28 18.20
C ARG A 632 5.07 11.94 18.43
N GLY A 633 5.67 11.14 17.54
CA GLY A 633 7.11 10.83 17.55
C GLY A 633 8.01 12.02 17.21
N SER A 634 9.29 11.93 17.58
CA SER A 634 10.34 12.92 17.33
C SER A 634 11.17 12.48 16.12
N HIS A 635 11.48 13.40 15.18
CA HIS A 635 12.22 13.10 13.95
C HIS A 635 13.73 12.82 14.13
N HIS A 636 14.25 12.79 15.36
CA HIS A 636 15.69 12.65 15.60
C HIS A 636 16.19 11.21 15.80
N ASP A 637 15.32 10.22 16.05
CA ASP A 637 15.73 8.84 16.36
C ASP A 637 15.39 7.81 15.26
N GLY A 638 14.85 8.25 14.12
CA GLY A 638 14.51 7.37 12.99
C GLY A 638 13.30 6.45 13.22
N SER A 639 12.51 6.67 14.26
CA SER A 639 11.34 5.83 14.57
C SER A 639 10.03 6.43 14.00
N ILE A 640 9.31 5.64 13.17
CA ILE A 640 8.04 6.04 12.55
C ILE A 640 6.88 5.38 13.33
N PRO A 641 5.88 6.13 13.83
CA PRO A 641 4.70 5.54 14.45
C PRO A 641 3.83 4.85 13.39
N ILE A 642 3.41 3.61 13.66
CA ILE A 642 2.51 2.85 12.78
C ILE A 642 1.07 3.32 13.02
N GLU A 643 0.51 4.11 12.12
CA GLU A 643 -0.95 4.25 12.02
C GLU A 643 -1.51 2.97 11.43
N VAL A 644 -2.33 2.23 12.19
CA VAL A 644 -3.03 1.04 11.69
C VAL A 644 -4.15 1.50 10.75
N ARG A 645 -3.78 1.84 9.52
CA ARG A 645 -4.69 1.91 8.39
C ARG A 645 -4.33 0.77 7.44
N ASP A 646 -5.27 -0.17 7.38
CA ASP A 646 -5.39 -1.24 6.41
C ASP A 646 -4.29 -2.32 6.44
N VAL A 647 -4.37 -3.18 7.46
CA VAL A 647 -3.68 -4.48 7.46
C VAL A 647 -4.56 -5.50 6.72
N HIS A 648 -4.14 -5.89 5.51
CA HIS A 648 -4.67 -7.05 4.80
C HIS A 648 -3.72 -8.24 4.96
N PHE A 649 -4.21 -9.35 5.53
CA PHE A 649 -3.45 -10.60 5.63
C PHE A 649 -3.56 -11.35 4.30
N TYR A 650 -2.42 -11.63 3.66
CA TYR A 650 -2.34 -12.59 2.55
C TYR A 650 -2.13 -13.98 3.12
N THR A 651 -3.05 -14.90 2.83
CA THR A 651 -2.93 -16.33 3.10
C THR A 651 -3.19 -17.05 1.78
N ASP A 652 -2.19 -17.21 0.92
CA ASP A 652 -2.30 -18.09 -0.26
C ASP A 652 -0.92 -18.51 -0.83
N ALA A 653 0.18 -18.39 -0.08
CA ALA A 653 1.45 -18.99 -0.51
C ALA A 653 1.51 -20.47 -0.11
N ARG A 654 1.66 -21.36 -1.09
CA ARG A 654 1.94 -22.79 -0.84
C ARG A 654 3.33 -22.91 -0.21
N ALA A 655 3.41 -23.72 0.84
CA ALA A 655 4.63 -23.92 1.63
C ALA A 655 5.74 -24.56 0.78
N GLU A 656 6.81 -23.81 0.54
CA GLU A 656 8.12 -24.40 0.27
C GLU A 656 9.05 -24.12 1.47
N ASN A 657 9.16 -25.16 2.28
CA ASN A 657 10.28 -25.54 3.15
C ASN A 657 10.91 -24.59 4.19
N ASP A 658 10.46 -23.36 4.44
CA ASP A 658 10.88 -22.64 5.68
C ASP A 658 9.98 -21.46 6.15
N ALA A 659 8.67 -21.44 5.82
CA ALA A 659 7.73 -20.39 6.25
C ALA A 659 6.79 -20.80 7.42
N HIS A 660 6.62 -19.92 8.42
CA HIS A 660 6.04 -20.14 9.77
C HIS A 660 4.49 -20.37 9.91
N PRO A 661 4.02 -21.03 11.00
CA PRO A 661 2.69 -21.69 11.19
C PRO A 661 1.53 -20.82 11.75
N ILE A 662 1.38 -19.59 11.26
CA ILE A 662 0.54 -18.57 11.93
C ILE A 662 -0.96 -18.71 11.64
N TRP A 663 -1.36 -18.92 10.38
CA TRP A 663 -2.77 -19.16 10.00
C TRP A 663 -3.31 -20.46 10.62
N GLU A 664 -2.45 -21.49 10.69
CA GLU A 664 -2.79 -22.77 11.31
C GLU A 664 -3.11 -22.60 12.80
N LEU A 665 -2.32 -21.83 13.55
CA LEU A 665 -2.61 -21.50 14.96
C LEU A 665 -3.95 -20.77 15.15
N PHE A 666 -4.26 -19.78 14.31
CA PHE A 666 -5.53 -19.03 14.40
C PHE A 666 -6.73 -19.92 14.04
N GLN A 667 -6.64 -20.63 12.92
CA GLN A 667 -7.68 -21.55 12.46
C GLN A 667 -7.90 -22.66 13.48
N THR A 668 -6.84 -23.23 14.05
CA THR A 668 -6.91 -24.28 15.07
C THR A 668 -7.54 -23.75 16.37
N SER A 669 -7.25 -22.51 16.78
CA SER A 669 -7.87 -21.86 17.95
C SER A 669 -9.37 -21.60 17.76
N GLU A 670 -9.77 -21.06 16.61
CA GLU A 670 -11.19 -20.85 16.29
C GLU A 670 -11.93 -22.19 16.20
N GLN A 671 -11.33 -23.19 15.55
CA GLN A 671 -11.89 -24.54 15.46
C GLN A 671 -12.00 -25.20 16.83
N ALA A 672 -11.01 -25.05 17.72
CA ALA A 672 -11.04 -25.58 19.09
C ALA A 672 -12.21 -25.00 19.89
N PHE A 673 -12.38 -23.67 19.87
CA PHE A 673 -13.49 -23.01 20.57
C PHE A 673 -14.86 -23.30 19.93
N LYS A 674 -14.92 -23.45 18.61
CA LYS A 674 -16.15 -23.84 17.91
C LYS A 674 -16.52 -25.29 18.22
N ALA A 675 -15.56 -26.21 18.21
CA ALA A 675 -15.74 -27.60 18.61
C ALA A 675 -16.27 -27.67 20.05
N TYR A 676 -15.64 -26.94 20.98
CA TYR A 676 -16.10 -26.85 22.36
C TYR A 676 -17.53 -26.30 22.49
N LYS A 677 -17.86 -25.18 21.83
CA LYS A 677 -19.21 -24.59 21.85
C LYS A 677 -20.28 -25.48 21.22
N THR A 678 -19.91 -26.31 20.25
CA THR A 678 -20.81 -27.27 19.58
C THR A 678 -20.88 -28.63 20.30
N GLY A 679 -20.25 -28.77 21.46
CA GLY A 679 -20.27 -30.02 22.24
C GLY A 679 -19.35 -31.12 21.69
N ARG A 680 -18.52 -30.84 20.70
CA ARG A 680 -17.52 -31.77 20.12
C ARG A 680 -16.24 -31.74 20.95
N VAL A 681 -16.31 -32.36 22.12
CA VAL A 681 -15.31 -32.22 23.19
C VAL A 681 -13.96 -32.87 22.86
N SER A 682 -13.96 -34.06 22.26
CA SER A 682 -12.73 -34.78 21.87
C SER A 682 -11.91 -34.02 20.83
N GLU A 683 -12.61 -33.43 19.86
CA GLU A 683 -12.02 -32.59 18.82
C GLU A 683 -11.48 -31.29 19.41
N ALA A 684 -12.22 -30.66 20.34
CA ALA A 684 -11.76 -29.46 21.02
C ALA A 684 -10.48 -29.71 21.84
N ARG A 685 -10.39 -30.86 22.52
CA ARG A 685 -9.18 -31.30 23.22
C ARG A 685 -8.01 -31.48 22.26
N ALA A 686 -8.19 -32.26 21.18
CA ALA A 686 -7.12 -32.54 20.23
C ALA A 686 -6.57 -31.26 19.58
N LEU A 687 -7.46 -30.33 19.22
CA LEU A 687 -7.07 -29.03 18.67
C LEU A 687 -6.36 -28.15 19.72
N ALA A 688 -6.79 -28.18 20.99
CA ALA A 688 -6.09 -27.48 22.07
C ALA A 688 -4.68 -28.04 22.33
N GLU A 689 -4.51 -29.36 22.28
CA GLU A 689 -3.19 -29.99 22.40
C GLU A 689 -2.30 -29.67 21.18
N GLN A 690 -2.88 -29.65 19.97
CA GLN A 690 -2.17 -29.20 18.77
C GLN A 690 -1.70 -27.75 18.89
N LEU A 691 -2.54 -26.85 19.42
CA LEU A 691 -2.15 -25.47 19.71
C LEU A 691 -0.98 -25.40 20.68
N LEU A 692 -1.00 -26.18 21.76
CA LEU A 692 0.06 -26.16 22.77
C LEU A 692 1.37 -26.83 22.31
N ARG A 693 1.32 -27.70 21.29
CA ARG A 693 2.53 -28.19 20.61
C ARG A 693 3.19 -27.12 19.77
N LEU A 694 2.38 -26.27 19.14
CA LEU A 694 2.84 -25.17 18.29
C LEU A 694 3.27 -23.96 19.12
N ASP A 695 2.57 -23.67 20.22
CA ASP A 695 2.86 -22.59 21.18
C ASP A 695 2.40 -22.97 22.60
N GLN A 696 3.36 -23.30 23.46
CA GLN A 696 3.11 -23.82 24.80
C GLN A 696 2.42 -22.79 25.72
N ASP A 697 2.59 -21.49 25.45
CA ASP A 697 2.01 -20.41 26.25
C ASP A 697 0.73 -19.85 25.64
N ASN A 698 0.17 -20.51 24.60
CA ASN A 698 -1.03 -20.04 23.92
C ASN A 698 -2.22 -19.97 24.89
N TRP A 699 -2.82 -18.79 25.04
CA TRP A 699 -3.86 -18.57 26.04
C TRP A 699 -5.12 -19.39 25.74
N SER A 700 -5.47 -19.51 24.46
CA SER A 700 -6.68 -20.21 24.00
C SER A 700 -6.60 -21.72 24.27
N GLY A 701 -5.46 -22.35 23.95
CA GLY A 701 -5.22 -23.77 24.23
C GLY A 701 -5.22 -24.05 25.74
N ASN A 702 -4.46 -23.28 26.52
CA ASN A 702 -4.36 -23.45 27.97
C ASN A 702 -5.70 -23.24 28.67
N PHE A 703 -6.45 -22.20 28.30
CA PHE A 703 -7.76 -21.90 28.89
C PHE A 703 -8.82 -22.95 28.52
N LEU A 704 -8.79 -23.50 27.30
CA LEU A 704 -9.73 -24.53 26.88
C LEU A 704 -9.49 -25.86 27.61
N LEU A 705 -8.22 -26.26 27.80
CA LEU A 705 -7.88 -27.42 28.62
C LEU A 705 -8.31 -27.24 30.09
N CYS A 706 -8.15 -26.03 30.66
CA CYS A 706 -8.67 -25.71 32.00
C CYS A 706 -10.20 -25.86 32.07
N LYS A 707 -10.94 -25.41 31.04
CA LYS A 707 -12.40 -25.58 30.98
C LYS A 707 -12.84 -27.03 30.89
N LEU A 708 -12.13 -27.84 30.10
CA LEU A 708 -12.41 -29.28 30.01
C LEU A 708 -12.12 -29.98 31.35
N ALA A 709 -11.06 -29.59 32.04
CA ALA A 709 -10.71 -30.14 33.36
C ALA A 709 -11.74 -29.74 34.43
N ALA A 710 -12.23 -28.50 34.42
CA ALA A 710 -13.26 -28.04 35.33
C ALA A 710 -14.60 -28.78 35.12
N GLN A 711 -14.88 -29.19 33.89
CA GLN A 711 -16.04 -30.03 33.55
C GLN A 711 -15.85 -31.52 33.85
N LYS A 712 -14.70 -31.92 34.45
CA LYS A 712 -14.32 -33.32 34.75
C LYS A 712 -14.26 -34.23 33.52
N ILE A 713 -14.04 -33.65 32.34
CA ILE A 713 -13.96 -34.36 31.06
C ILE A 713 -12.55 -34.94 30.87
N VAL A 714 -11.53 -34.25 31.40
CA VAL A 714 -10.13 -34.61 31.29
C VAL A 714 -9.50 -34.64 32.69
N ASP A 715 -8.53 -35.52 32.90
CA ASP A 715 -7.88 -35.69 34.21
C ASP A 715 -7.01 -34.47 34.52
N PRO A 716 -7.29 -33.72 35.61
CA PRO A 716 -6.47 -32.57 35.99
C PRO A 716 -5.04 -32.92 36.41
N ASN A 717 -4.74 -34.20 36.66
CA ASN A 717 -3.39 -34.67 36.96
C ASN A 717 -2.54 -34.96 35.71
N ASP A 718 -3.12 -34.87 34.50
CA ASP A 718 -2.37 -34.95 33.25
C ASP A 718 -1.29 -33.85 33.23
N PRO A 719 0.00 -34.18 32.95
CA PRO A 719 1.09 -33.20 32.95
C PRO A 719 0.84 -31.96 32.09
N LEU A 720 0.16 -32.11 30.95
CA LEU A 720 -0.15 -30.99 30.06
C LEU A 720 -1.23 -30.09 30.67
N ILE A 721 -2.24 -30.68 31.30
CA ILE A 721 -3.33 -29.94 31.94
C ILE A 721 -2.85 -29.27 33.22
N ARG A 722 -1.98 -29.92 33.98
CA ARG A 722 -1.31 -29.34 35.14
C ARG A 722 -0.55 -28.06 34.76
N ARG A 723 0.21 -28.10 33.66
CA ARG A 723 0.89 -26.91 33.08
C ARG A 723 -0.09 -25.83 32.65
N ALA A 724 -1.22 -26.21 32.04
CA ALA A 724 -2.26 -25.27 31.66
C ALA A 724 -2.91 -24.57 32.87
N ILE A 725 -3.14 -25.31 33.96
CA ILE A 725 -3.66 -24.78 35.23
C ILE A 725 -2.62 -23.86 35.87
N GLU A 726 -1.35 -24.24 35.89
CA GLU A 726 -0.24 -23.40 36.38
C GLU A 726 -0.10 -22.10 35.56
N PHE A 727 -0.23 -22.19 34.24
CA PHE A 727 -0.29 -21.02 33.36
C PHE A 727 -1.48 -20.13 33.72
N ALA A 728 -2.69 -20.67 33.83
CA ALA A 728 -3.89 -19.91 34.16
C ALA A 728 -3.80 -19.23 35.54
N ARG A 729 -3.23 -19.90 36.55
CA ARG A 729 -3.00 -19.33 37.88
C ARG A 729 -1.97 -18.19 37.85
N ARG A 730 -0.88 -18.33 37.08
CA ARG A 730 0.09 -17.24 36.85
C ARG A 730 -0.58 -16.03 36.20
N GLN A 731 -1.39 -16.26 35.17
CA GLN A 731 -2.14 -15.18 34.52
C GLN A 731 -3.08 -14.47 35.50
N LYS A 732 -3.80 -15.20 36.37
CA LYS A 732 -4.68 -14.60 37.38
C LYS A 732 -3.96 -13.56 38.25
N ILE A 733 -2.75 -13.87 38.73
CA ILE A 733 -1.94 -12.94 39.54
C ILE A 733 -1.63 -11.65 38.76
N HIS A 734 -1.28 -11.77 37.47
CA HIS A 734 -1.05 -10.60 36.61
C HIS A 734 -2.33 -9.78 36.40
N TYR A 735 -3.49 -10.43 36.22
CA TYR A 735 -4.80 -9.76 36.12
C TYR A 735 -5.17 -9.01 37.42
N GLU A 736 -4.89 -9.57 38.59
CA GLU A 736 -5.16 -8.94 39.90
C GLU A 736 -4.28 -7.70 40.14
N GLN A 737 -2.97 -7.86 40.01
CA GLN A 737 -1.98 -6.81 40.28
C GLN A 737 -2.21 -5.54 39.48
N ALA A 738 -2.72 -5.69 38.26
CA ALA A 738 -2.88 -4.55 37.42
C ALA A 738 -4.30 -3.95 37.47
N ILE A 739 -5.33 -4.67 37.95
CA ILE A 739 -6.62 -4.05 38.27
C ILE A 739 -6.44 -3.10 39.44
N GLU A 740 -5.70 -3.53 40.46
CA GLU A 740 -5.32 -2.68 41.60
C GLU A 740 -4.67 -1.37 41.15
N LYS A 741 -3.73 -1.47 40.19
CA LYS A 741 -3.05 -0.30 39.65
C LYS A 741 -3.91 0.53 38.66
N ILE A 742 -4.94 -0.06 38.06
CA ILE A 742 -5.92 0.62 37.18
C ILE A 742 -6.91 1.45 37.98
N GLU A 743 -7.38 0.92 39.10
CA GLU A 743 -8.36 1.57 39.95
C GLU A 743 -7.83 2.85 40.60
N GLY A 744 -6.50 2.98 40.73
CA GLY A 744 -5.82 4.20 41.16
C GLY A 744 -5.72 5.33 40.12
N LEU A 745 -6.25 5.16 38.89
CA LEU A 745 -6.11 6.15 37.82
C LEU A 745 -7.38 6.96 37.54
N PRO A 746 -7.26 8.27 37.22
CA PRO A 746 -8.40 9.13 36.91
C PRO A 746 -9.17 8.68 35.67
N ASP A 747 -10.51 8.79 35.72
CA ASP A 747 -11.46 8.25 34.73
C ASP A 747 -11.29 8.78 33.29
N GLU A 748 -10.61 9.91 33.10
CA GLU A 748 -10.32 10.48 31.78
C GLU A 748 -9.33 9.64 30.96
N LYS A 749 -8.55 8.76 31.60
CA LYS A 749 -7.54 7.91 30.94
C LYS A 749 -8.07 6.54 30.51
N MET A 750 -9.17 6.06 31.09
CA MET A 750 -9.71 4.74 30.77
C MET A 750 -11.22 4.69 31.03
N SER A 751 -11.98 4.27 30.02
CA SER A 751 -13.45 4.25 30.11
C SER A 751 -13.95 3.20 31.10
N SER A 752 -15.06 3.49 31.78
CA SER A 752 -15.75 2.58 32.71
C SER A 752 -16.03 1.20 32.08
N THR A 753 -16.46 1.18 30.82
CA THR A 753 -16.70 -0.05 30.04
C THR A 753 -15.48 -0.95 29.87
N GLN A 754 -14.27 -0.40 29.83
CA GLN A 754 -13.03 -1.19 29.71
C GLN A 754 -12.62 -1.79 31.06
N LYS A 755 -12.74 -1.00 32.13
CA LYS A 755 -12.51 -1.46 33.52
C LYS A 755 -13.43 -2.65 33.84
N GLU A 756 -14.71 -2.55 33.47
CA GLU A 756 -15.71 -3.59 33.72
C GLU A 756 -15.46 -4.89 32.94
N ARG A 757 -14.96 -4.81 31.69
CA ARG A 757 -14.57 -6.00 30.92
C ARG A 757 -13.37 -6.74 31.49
N MET A 758 -12.40 -6.02 32.04
CA MET A 758 -11.20 -6.63 32.65
C MET A 758 -11.56 -7.30 33.98
N ARG A 759 -12.41 -6.67 34.79
CA ARG A 759 -13.01 -7.30 35.98
C ARG A 759 -13.78 -8.58 35.61
N SER A 760 -14.66 -8.52 34.61
CA SER A 760 -15.43 -9.69 34.16
C SER A 760 -14.54 -10.84 33.66
N ARG A 761 -13.41 -10.56 33.01
CA ARG A 761 -12.43 -11.59 32.61
C ARG A 761 -11.68 -12.19 33.81
N LEU A 762 -11.27 -11.37 34.77
CA LEU A 762 -10.64 -11.85 36.01
C LEU A 762 -11.62 -12.68 36.84
N GLU A 763 -12.89 -12.27 36.94
CA GLU A 763 -13.96 -13.02 37.59
C GLU A 763 -14.16 -14.37 36.91
N SER A 764 -14.31 -14.39 35.57
CA SER A 764 -14.46 -15.62 34.79
C SER A 764 -13.26 -16.59 34.95
N LEU A 765 -12.04 -16.05 35.02
CA LEU A 765 -10.82 -16.83 35.24
C LEU A 765 -10.75 -17.35 36.68
N SER A 766 -11.16 -16.53 37.66
CA SER A 766 -11.18 -16.89 39.08
C SER A 766 -12.22 -17.97 39.37
N GLU A 767 -13.41 -17.86 38.80
CA GLU A 767 -14.47 -18.88 38.86
C GLU A 767 -14.01 -20.21 38.25
N LEU A 768 -13.34 -20.15 37.10
CA LEU A 768 -12.81 -21.35 36.45
C LEU A 768 -11.72 -22.02 37.31
N LEU A 769 -10.78 -21.24 37.85
CA LEU A 769 -9.71 -21.75 38.70
C LEU A 769 -10.21 -22.29 40.04
N ALA A 770 -11.31 -21.76 40.57
CA ALA A 770 -11.95 -22.27 41.79
C ALA A 770 -12.54 -23.68 41.62
N GLN A 771 -12.88 -24.08 40.39
CA GLN A 771 -13.41 -25.40 40.07
C GLN A 771 -12.31 -26.45 39.81
N LEU A 772 -11.03 -26.03 39.84
CA LEU A 772 -9.87 -26.84 39.52
C LEU A 772 -9.04 -27.12 40.79
N PRO A 773 -8.35 -28.27 40.88
CA PRO A 773 -7.58 -28.62 42.06
C PRO A 773 -6.52 -27.56 42.39
N GLU A 774 -6.30 -27.32 43.68
CA GLU A 774 -5.19 -26.50 44.16
C GLU A 774 -3.88 -27.23 43.93
N LEU A 775 -3.14 -26.77 42.93
CA LEU A 775 -1.77 -27.16 42.69
C LEU A 775 -0.88 -26.11 43.37
N PRO A 776 0.13 -26.51 44.17
CA PRO A 776 1.08 -25.57 44.74
C PRO A 776 1.74 -24.82 43.58
N ILE A 777 1.48 -23.51 43.51
CA ILE A 777 2.17 -22.64 42.57
C ILE A 777 3.60 -22.58 43.09
N GLU A 778 4.56 -23.20 42.40
CA GLU A 778 5.92 -22.71 42.47
C GLU A 778 5.84 -21.27 41.98
N ALA A 779 5.90 -20.32 42.92
CA ALA A 779 6.04 -18.91 42.60
C ALA A 779 7.10 -18.82 41.51
N PRO A 780 6.91 -18.03 40.43
CA PRO A 780 7.94 -17.89 39.44
C PRO A 780 9.22 -17.57 40.20
N SER A 781 10.22 -18.43 40.08
CA SER A 781 11.57 -18.07 40.46
C SER A 781 11.96 -16.93 39.52
N ALA A 782 11.49 -15.72 39.82
CA ALA A 782 12.42 -14.62 39.85
C ALA A 782 13.58 -15.19 40.64
N LEU A 783 14.64 -15.54 39.91
CA LEU A 783 15.93 -15.73 40.53
C LEU A 783 16.04 -14.57 41.53
N ASP A 784 15.91 -14.86 42.82
CA ASP A 784 16.56 -14.11 43.88
C ASP A 784 18.05 -14.23 43.55
N ARG A 785 18.49 -13.54 42.50
CA ARG A 785 19.88 -13.24 42.23
C ARG A 785 20.22 -12.22 43.30
N LYS A 786 20.40 -12.71 44.52
CA LYS A 786 21.08 -11.95 45.55
C LYS A 786 22.37 -11.48 44.90
N PRO A 787 22.63 -10.17 44.90
CA PRO A 787 23.80 -9.64 44.25
C PRO A 787 25.02 -10.25 44.91
N TRP A 788 26.06 -10.49 44.12
CA TRP A 788 27.27 -11.14 44.61
C TRP A 788 27.89 -10.38 45.77
N ARG A 789 27.77 -9.04 45.77
CA ARG A 789 28.03 -8.16 46.90
C ARG A 789 26.84 -7.22 47.11
N THR A 790 26.55 -6.95 48.38
CA THR A 790 25.54 -5.96 48.75
C THR A 790 26.05 -4.54 48.54
N ARG A 791 25.13 -3.58 48.55
CA ARG A 791 25.47 -2.15 48.45
C ARG A 791 26.47 -1.70 49.51
N ASP A 792 26.29 -2.17 50.74
CA ASP A 792 27.14 -1.81 51.88
C ASP A 792 28.57 -2.35 51.70
N GLN A 793 28.71 -3.56 51.15
CA GLN A 793 30.02 -4.15 50.83
C GLN A 793 30.71 -3.35 49.70
N LEU A 794 29.97 -2.92 48.68
CA LEU A 794 30.50 -2.07 47.62
C LEU A 794 30.86 -0.66 48.14
N ASN A 795 30.08 -0.09 49.05
CA ASN A 795 30.41 1.18 49.72
C ASN A 795 31.69 1.08 50.57
N ALA A 796 31.94 -0.07 51.19
CA ALA A 796 33.20 -0.34 51.88
C ALA A 796 34.39 -0.40 50.89
N TRP A 797 34.20 -1.01 49.71
CA TRP A 797 35.21 -1.01 48.64
C TRP A 797 35.51 0.40 48.13
N VAL A 798 34.48 1.24 47.94
CA VAL A 798 34.65 2.66 47.57
C VAL A 798 35.48 3.40 48.63
N SER A 799 35.18 3.17 49.91
CA SER A 799 35.90 3.81 51.01
C SER A 799 37.38 3.40 51.06
N TYR A 800 37.67 2.11 50.86
CA TYR A 800 39.03 1.57 50.77
C TYR A 800 39.78 2.15 49.57
N LEU A 801 39.17 2.12 48.37
CA LEU A 801 39.78 2.68 47.16
C LEU A 801 40.11 4.17 47.35
N ASN A 802 39.23 4.94 48.01
CA ASN A 802 39.42 6.36 48.35
C ASN A 802 40.46 6.62 49.46
N GLY A 803 41.23 5.62 49.89
CA GLY A 803 42.38 5.78 50.78
C GLY A 803 42.02 5.95 52.26
N ARG A 804 40.73 5.78 52.63
CA ARG A 804 40.33 5.76 54.04
C ARG A 804 40.63 4.36 54.60
N LYS A 805 41.55 4.28 55.58
CA LYS A 805 41.96 3.04 56.26
C LYS A 805 40.85 2.48 57.17
N GLY A 806 39.75 2.04 56.58
CA GLY A 806 38.81 1.13 57.25
C GLY A 806 39.33 -0.30 57.12
N ASP A 807 39.06 -1.15 58.12
CA ASP A 807 39.42 -2.57 58.14
C ASP A 807 38.60 -3.35 57.11
N LEU A 808 38.94 -3.22 55.82
CA LEU A 808 38.42 -4.11 54.78
C LEU A 808 39.12 -5.48 54.95
N PRO A 809 38.40 -6.60 55.02
CA PRO A 809 39.02 -7.92 55.15
C PRO A 809 40.06 -8.14 54.05
N GLY A 810 41.23 -8.69 54.39
CA GLY A 810 42.32 -8.88 53.43
C GLY A 810 41.96 -9.71 52.19
N GLN A 811 40.92 -10.56 52.29
CA GLN A 811 40.37 -11.29 51.15
C GLN A 811 39.66 -10.38 50.15
N GLU A 812 38.90 -9.38 50.61
CA GLU A 812 38.20 -8.43 49.74
C GLU A 812 39.18 -7.46 49.07
N ILE A 813 40.27 -7.09 49.76
CA ILE A 813 41.39 -6.32 49.17
C ILE A 813 42.00 -7.09 48.00
N ARG A 814 42.29 -8.38 48.17
CA ARG A 814 42.84 -9.23 47.09
C ARG A 814 41.91 -9.30 45.89
N ILE A 815 40.59 -9.40 46.11
CA ILE A 815 39.61 -9.41 45.01
C ILE A 815 39.65 -8.10 44.23
N ILE A 816 39.69 -6.95 44.90
CA ILE A 816 39.79 -5.64 44.24
C ILE A 816 41.10 -5.55 43.43
N GLU A 817 42.22 -5.95 44.01
CA GLU A 817 43.52 -5.95 43.33
C GLU A 817 43.56 -6.91 42.13
N ASP A 818 42.90 -8.06 42.21
CA ASP A 818 42.77 -9.02 41.10
C ASP A 818 41.89 -8.46 39.98
N LEU A 819 40.80 -7.76 40.31
CA LEU A 819 39.94 -7.09 39.34
C LEU A 819 40.67 -5.96 38.62
N GLN A 820 41.40 -5.11 39.37
CA GLN A 820 42.19 -4.03 38.80
C GLN A 820 43.31 -4.58 37.90
N ARG A 821 44.03 -5.61 38.35
CA ARG A 821 45.04 -6.29 37.52
C ARG A 821 44.44 -6.91 36.27
N PHE A 822 43.23 -7.49 36.35
CA PHE A 822 42.53 -8.03 35.18
C PHE A 822 42.20 -6.94 34.16
N VAL A 823 41.62 -5.82 34.59
CA VAL A 823 41.26 -4.71 33.70
C VAL A 823 42.51 -4.07 33.09
N ILE A 824 43.53 -3.78 33.90
CA ILE A 824 44.82 -3.22 33.43
C ILE A 824 45.51 -4.15 32.45
N ARG A 825 45.48 -5.47 32.66
CA ARG A 825 46.11 -6.42 31.73
C ARG A 825 45.40 -6.45 30.36
N ARG A 826 44.07 -6.43 30.34
CA ARG A 826 43.29 -6.39 29.08
C ARG A 826 43.41 -5.03 28.38
N LEU A 827 43.58 -3.95 29.15
CA LEU A 827 43.76 -2.57 28.68
C LEU A 827 45.21 -2.10 28.89
N HIS A 828 46.21 -2.93 28.61
CA HIS A 828 47.63 -2.66 28.89
C HIS A 828 48.19 -1.42 28.16
N TRP A 829 47.51 -1.01 27.10
CA TRP A 829 47.83 0.15 26.28
C TRP A 829 47.24 1.45 26.83
N ALA A 830 46.28 1.37 27.76
CA ALA A 830 45.71 2.53 28.45
C ALA A 830 46.58 2.93 29.62
N ASP A 831 46.57 4.21 30.00
CA ASP A 831 47.31 4.66 31.19
C ASP A 831 46.80 3.91 32.43
N PRO A 832 47.67 3.17 33.17
CA PRO A 832 47.26 2.46 34.36
C PRO A 832 46.60 3.37 35.42
N GLN A 833 46.99 4.65 35.48
CA GLN A 833 46.37 5.60 36.42
C GLN A 833 44.94 5.96 35.99
N GLU A 834 44.73 6.25 34.71
CA GLU A 834 43.40 6.50 34.14
C GLU A 834 42.48 5.27 34.30
N THR A 835 43.00 4.09 34.00
CA THR A 835 42.29 2.81 34.14
C THR A 835 41.88 2.55 35.59
N ALA A 836 42.75 2.83 36.56
CA ALA A 836 42.45 2.70 37.98
C ALA A 836 41.42 3.75 38.46
N CYS A 837 41.43 4.96 37.88
CA CYS A 837 40.45 6.01 38.15
C CYS A 837 39.06 5.60 37.67
N LEU A 838 38.94 5.19 36.41
CA LEU A 838 37.68 4.73 35.82
C LEU A 838 37.13 3.46 36.51
N PHE A 839 38.01 2.54 36.92
CA PHE A 839 37.58 1.37 37.69
C PHE A 839 36.97 1.78 39.04
N ARG A 840 37.54 2.78 39.70
CA ARG A 840 37.00 3.32 40.95
C ARG A 840 35.65 4.01 40.73
N GLU A 841 35.51 4.79 39.66
CA GLU A 841 34.23 5.40 39.28
C GLU A 841 33.17 4.32 39.04
N PHE A 842 33.51 3.24 38.33
CA PHE A 842 32.60 2.11 38.13
C PHE A 842 32.09 1.53 39.46
N VAL A 843 32.99 1.29 40.43
CA VAL A 843 32.60 0.75 41.74
C VAL A 843 31.76 1.78 42.53
N GLN A 844 32.06 3.08 42.39
CA GLN A 844 31.28 4.17 42.98
C GLN A 844 29.87 4.23 42.42
N ASP A 845 29.69 4.17 41.11
CA ASP A 845 28.38 4.19 40.46
C ASP A 845 27.58 2.95 40.85
N LEU A 846 28.23 1.78 40.92
CA LEU A 846 27.60 0.55 41.35
C LEU A 846 27.09 0.64 42.80
N ALA A 847 27.87 1.28 43.68
CA ALA A 847 27.53 1.41 45.10
C ALA A 847 26.50 2.51 45.37
N LEU A 848 26.58 3.65 44.66
CA LEU A 848 25.85 4.87 45.01
C LEU A 848 24.69 5.17 44.07
N ASP A 849 24.77 4.82 42.79
CA ASP A 849 23.72 5.14 41.82
C ASP A 849 22.66 4.04 41.75
N THR A 850 21.70 4.10 42.69
CA THR A 850 20.56 3.17 42.77
C THR A 850 19.61 3.28 41.58
N LYS A 851 19.71 4.37 40.81
CA LYS A 851 18.84 4.63 39.66
C LYS A 851 19.39 3.98 38.40
N LEU A 852 20.70 4.08 38.16
CA LEU A 852 21.38 3.39 37.06
C LEU A 852 21.59 1.90 37.37
N TRP A 853 21.85 1.57 38.64
CA TRP A 853 22.11 0.22 39.11
C TRP A 853 21.18 -0.14 40.26
N PRO A 854 19.90 -0.47 40.02
CA PRO A 854 19.03 -0.98 41.06
C PRO A 854 19.50 -2.36 41.55
N ASP A 855 19.10 -2.77 42.75
CA ASP A 855 19.67 -3.92 43.46
C ASP A 855 19.49 -5.26 42.71
N ASP A 856 18.42 -5.39 41.94
CA ASP A 856 18.12 -6.53 41.05
C ASP A 856 19.05 -6.61 39.82
N LYS A 857 19.74 -5.51 39.47
CA LYS A 857 20.65 -5.39 38.33
C LYS A 857 22.12 -5.38 38.73
N LEU A 858 22.41 -5.44 40.03
CA LEU A 858 23.77 -5.62 40.53
C LEU A 858 24.36 -6.97 40.05
N PRO A 859 25.68 -7.06 39.86
CA PRO A 859 26.31 -8.27 39.36
C PRO A 859 26.07 -9.47 40.29
N ALA A 860 25.51 -10.54 39.73
CA ALA A 860 25.18 -11.76 40.46
C ALA A 860 26.39 -12.70 40.68
N SER A 861 27.56 -12.40 40.10
CA SER A 861 28.79 -13.17 40.32
C SER A 861 30.05 -12.31 40.12
N GLU A 862 31.18 -12.81 40.63
CA GLU A 862 32.50 -12.20 40.41
C GLU A 862 32.80 -12.04 38.91
N LYS A 863 32.56 -13.10 38.11
CA LYS A 863 32.76 -13.10 36.65
C LYS A 863 31.94 -11.98 36.00
N ALA A 864 30.68 -11.81 36.39
CA ALA A 864 29.83 -10.75 35.87
C ALA A 864 30.34 -9.35 36.25
N LEU A 865 30.85 -9.17 37.47
CA LEU A 865 31.47 -7.92 37.91
C LEU A 865 32.74 -7.63 37.11
N LYS A 866 33.62 -8.62 36.88
CA LYS A 866 34.88 -8.47 36.12
C LYS A 866 34.63 -7.85 34.74
N TYR A 867 33.71 -8.43 33.98
CA TYR A 867 33.46 -7.98 32.61
C TYR A 867 32.64 -6.70 32.54
N ARG A 868 31.76 -6.43 33.51
CA ARG A 868 31.07 -5.13 33.57
C ARG A 868 32.04 -4.01 33.90
N ALA A 869 32.98 -4.25 34.82
CA ALA A 869 34.07 -3.31 35.09
C ALA A 869 34.91 -3.08 33.82
N LEU A 870 35.28 -4.15 33.12
CA LEU A 870 36.05 -4.03 31.87
C LEU A 870 35.28 -3.25 30.79
N ASP A 871 34.00 -3.52 30.59
CA ASP A 871 33.16 -2.81 29.60
C ASP A 871 32.97 -1.34 29.99
N TYR A 872 32.88 -1.02 31.29
CA TYR A 872 32.78 0.36 31.78
C TYR A 872 34.08 1.13 31.58
N VAL A 873 35.21 0.56 32.00
CA VAL A 873 36.51 1.21 31.87
C VAL A 873 36.90 1.34 30.40
N LEU A 874 36.63 0.31 29.58
CA LEU A 874 36.85 0.39 28.14
C LEU A 874 36.02 1.50 27.49
N ALA A 875 34.76 1.68 27.91
CA ALA A 875 33.94 2.79 27.41
C ALA A 875 34.56 4.16 27.77
N GLY A 876 35.08 4.32 28.99
CA GLY A 876 35.74 5.55 29.43
C GLY A 876 37.04 5.84 28.68
N VAL A 877 37.94 4.85 28.60
CA VAL A 877 39.24 4.98 27.91
C VAL A 877 39.07 5.23 26.41
N CYS A 878 38.10 4.57 25.78
CA CYS A 878 37.76 4.83 24.37
C CYS A 878 36.96 6.13 24.16
N HIS A 879 36.66 6.88 25.23
CA HIS A 879 35.78 8.06 25.23
C HIS A 879 34.44 7.84 24.50
N LEU A 880 33.86 6.65 24.68
CA LEU A 880 32.56 6.32 24.09
C LEU A 880 31.46 7.08 24.83
N SER A 881 30.58 7.73 24.08
CA SER A 881 29.40 8.39 24.63
C SER A 881 28.17 7.52 24.48
N ASP A 882 27.25 7.66 25.43
CA ASP A 882 25.86 7.27 25.24
C ASP A 882 25.30 8.09 24.06
N ASP A 883 24.63 7.42 23.13
CA ASP A 883 23.85 8.06 22.09
C ASP A 883 22.49 7.38 21.95
N ASP A 884 21.67 7.91 21.04
CA ASP A 884 20.32 7.43 20.79
C ASP A 884 20.29 5.96 20.34
N GLU A 885 21.40 5.42 19.80
CA GLU A 885 21.49 4.05 19.31
C GLU A 885 21.90 3.03 20.40
N SER A 886 22.88 3.37 21.24
CA SER A 886 23.33 2.48 22.32
C SER A 886 24.18 3.16 23.38
N LYS A 887 24.08 2.65 24.62
CA LYS A 887 24.96 3.08 25.71
C LYS A 887 26.43 2.80 25.42
N ALA A 888 27.32 3.66 25.90
CA ALA A 888 28.76 3.57 25.80
C ALA A 888 29.29 2.20 26.23
N THR A 889 28.79 1.67 27.35
CA THR A 889 29.14 0.33 27.87
C THR A 889 28.68 -0.80 26.96
N THR A 890 27.58 -0.61 26.21
CA THR A 890 27.12 -1.60 25.23
C THR A 890 27.99 -1.59 23.97
N LYS A 891 28.47 -0.43 23.54
CA LYS A 891 29.45 -0.31 22.46
C LYS A 891 30.79 -0.95 22.84
N ALA A 892 31.30 -0.65 24.04
CA ALA A 892 32.50 -1.27 24.60
C ALA A 892 32.40 -2.80 24.66
N ARG A 893 31.26 -3.34 25.13
CA ARG A 893 31.01 -4.78 25.13
C ARG A 893 31.05 -5.41 23.74
N LYS A 894 30.52 -4.72 22.71
CA LYS A 894 30.58 -5.20 21.33
C LYS A 894 32.01 -5.12 20.77
N LEU A 895 32.77 -4.07 21.07
CA LEU A 895 34.19 -3.99 20.72
C LEU A 895 34.99 -5.15 21.34
N ARG A 896 34.75 -5.44 22.63
CA ARG A 896 35.35 -6.62 23.28
C ARG A 896 35.01 -7.93 22.58
N ARG A 897 33.74 -8.15 22.20
CA ARG A 897 33.35 -9.36 21.45
C ARG A 897 34.03 -9.45 20.09
N LEU A 898 34.18 -8.32 19.39
CA LEU A 898 34.90 -8.25 18.13
C LEU A 898 36.37 -8.64 18.32
N TRP A 899 37.04 -8.10 19.35
CA TRP A 899 38.43 -8.44 19.67
C TRP A 899 38.62 -9.90 20.06
N ASN A 900 37.72 -10.46 20.88
CA ASN A 900 37.77 -11.88 21.23
C ASN A 900 37.60 -12.77 19.98
N THR A 901 36.67 -12.44 19.10
CA THR A 901 36.41 -13.20 17.86
C THR A 901 37.62 -13.12 16.93
N ARG A 902 38.25 -11.95 16.81
CA ARG A 902 39.46 -11.75 16.01
C ARG A 902 40.65 -12.52 16.57
N ALA A 903 40.89 -12.49 17.88
CA ALA A 903 41.97 -13.23 18.52
C ALA A 903 41.80 -14.75 18.34
N HIS A 904 40.56 -15.26 18.48
CA HIS A 904 40.27 -16.68 18.24
C HIS A 904 40.52 -17.09 16.79
N LEU A 905 40.04 -16.29 15.83
CA LEU A 905 40.29 -16.52 14.40
C LEU A 905 41.77 -16.48 14.05
N ARG A 906 42.51 -15.50 14.57
CA ARG A 906 43.94 -15.34 14.31
C ARG A 906 44.72 -16.58 14.74
N ARG A 907 44.40 -17.16 15.90
CA ARG A 907 45.01 -18.42 16.34
C ARG A 907 44.60 -19.61 15.50
N ARG A 908 43.32 -19.74 15.16
CA ARG A 908 42.83 -20.85 14.31
C ARG A 908 43.47 -20.83 12.92
N LEU A 909 43.72 -19.65 12.37
CA LEU A 909 44.29 -19.48 11.03
C LEU A 909 45.82 -19.34 11.02
N GLU A 910 46.46 -19.19 12.18
CA GLU A 910 47.89 -18.90 12.36
C GLU A 910 48.39 -17.68 11.56
N ARG A 911 47.47 -16.78 11.17
CA ARG A 911 47.72 -15.51 10.48
C ARG A 911 46.65 -14.49 10.84
N GLU A 912 46.87 -13.23 10.49
CA GLU A 912 45.82 -12.21 10.61
C GLU A 912 44.60 -12.57 9.74
N PRO A 913 43.39 -12.60 10.33
CA PRO A 913 42.16 -12.79 9.56
C PRO A 913 41.88 -11.54 8.72
N THR A 914 41.42 -11.74 7.50
CA THR A 914 40.93 -10.65 6.67
C THR A 914 39.64 -10.06 7.27
N ILE A 915 39.32 -8.82 6.89
CA ILE A 915 38.08 -8.15 7.34
C ILE A 915 36.85 -8.99 6.98
N GLU A 916 36.87 -9.69 5.85
CA GLU A 916 35.78 -10.57 5.44
C GLU A 916 35.67 -11.84 6.27
N GLU A 917 36.78 -12.51 6.55
CA GLU A 917 36.79 -13.69 7.42
C GLU A 917 36.29 -13.33 8.83
N LEU A 918 36.71 -12.17 9.33
CA LEU A 918 36.25 -11.67 10.63
C LEU A 918 34.77 -11.29 10.61
N TYR A 919 34.27 -10.69 9.51
CA TYR A 919 32.87 -10.37 9.35
C TYR A 919 32.00 -11.62 9.37
N LEU A 920 32.35 -12.62 8.56
CA LEU A 920 31.59 -13.86 8.45
C LEU A 920 31.51 -14.59 9.79
N GLU A 921 32.62 -14.67 10.52
CA GLU A 921 32.62 -15.28 11.85
C GLU A 921 31.78 -14.45 12.86
N CYS A 922 31.85 -13.11 12.82
CA CYS A 922 31.01 -12.26 13.67
C CYS A 922 29.51 -12.36 13.30
N GLN A 923 29.20 -12.52 12.02
CA GLN A 923 27.86 -12.75 11.52
C GLN A 923 27.33 -14.10 11.99
N GLN A 924 28.15 -15.14 11.92
CA GLN A 924 27.78 -16.49 12.36
C GLN A 924 27.62 -16.58 13.88
N GLN A 925 28.58 -16.05 14.65
CA GLN A 925 28.58 -16.18 16.11
C GLN A 925 27.62 -15.22 16.82
N HIS A 926 27.51 -13.97 16.35
CA HIS A 926 26.76 -12.92 17.04
C HIS A 926 25.58 -12.37 16.23
N GLY A 927 25.35 -12.88 15.01
CA GLY A 927 24.27 -12.40 14.13
C GLY A 927 24.48 -10.98 13.61
N TRP A 928 25.72 -10.47 13.61
CA TRP A 928 25.97 -9.07 13.28
C TRP A 928 25.77 -8.80 11.78
N SER A 929 25.00 -7.75 11.48
CA SER A 929 24.88 -7.23 10.12
C SER A 929 26.17 -6.55 9.68
N ARG A 930 26.38 -6.47 8.35
CA ARG A 930 27.57 -5.83 7.77
C ARG A 930 27.75 -4.40 8.23
N LEU A 931 26.67 -3.62 8.23
CA LEU A 931 26.65 -2.24 8.70
C LEU A 931 27.04 -2.11 10.18
N SER A 932 26.53 -3.00 11.04
CA SER A 932 26.90 -3.01 12.47
C SER A 932 28.38 -3.37 12.67
N PHE A 933 28.88 -4.34 11.91
CA PHE A 933 30.28 -4.75 11.94
C PHE A 933 31.22 -3.64 11.47
N GLU A 934 30.92 -2.98 10.34
CA GLU A 934 31.69 -1.86 9.81
C GLU A 934 31.67 -0.64 10.74
N HIS A 935 30.53 -0.37 11.39
CA HIS A 935 30.46 0.67 12.41
C HIS A 935 31.36 0.34 13.62
N LEU A 936 31.37 -0.91 14.08
CA LEU A 936 32.28 -1.35 15.15
C LEU A 936 33.75 -1.28 14.74
N LEU A 937 34.10 -1.59 13.48
CA LEU A 937 35.48 -1.41 12.97
C LEU A 937 35.89 0.07 12.95
N ARG A 938 34.96 0.99 12.62
CA ARG A 938 35.23 2.44 12.70
C ARG A 938 35.43 2.89 14.14
N LEU A 939 34.58 2.45 15.07
CA LEU A 939 34.73 2.74 16.51
C LEU A 939 36.03 2.17 17.05
N GLU A 940 36.40 0.96 16.65
CA GLU A 940 37.67 0.35 16.98
C GLU A 940 38.84 1.19 16.47
N SER A 941 38.81 1.63 15.21
CA SER A 941 39.87 2.45 14.63
C SER A 941 40.04 3.80 15.33
N ALA A 942 38.96 4.32 15.92
CA ALA A 942 38.99 5.55 16.71
C ALA A 942 39.51 5.32 18.14
N CYS A 943 39.31 4.12 18.71
CA CYS A 943 39.78 3.79 20.04
C CYS A 943 41.22 3.22 20.09
N ARG A 944 41.70 2.57 19.03
CA ARG A 944 42.93 1.77 19.06
C ARG A 944 44.22 2.64 19.00
N PRO A 945 45.10 2.57 20.01
CA PRO A 945 46.44 3.16 19.91
C PRO A 945 47.42 2.23 19.18
N SER A 946 48.55 2.78 18.72
CA SER A 946 49.53 2.12 17.84
C SER A 946 50.26 0.89 18.42
N GLN A 947 50.17 0.64 19.73
CA GLN A 947 50.84 -0.48 20.43
C GLN A 947 49.86 -1.56 20.93
N PHE A 948 48.63 -1.61 20.40
CA PHE A 948 47.58 -2.55 20.83
C PHE A 948 47.86 -4.00 20.41
N ASP A 949 48.15 -4.88 21.39
CA ASP A 949 48.30 -6.33 21.18
C ASP A 949 47.01 -7.10 21.53
N GLU A 950 46.44 -7.75 20.52
CA GLU A 950 45.20 -8.52 20.61
C GLU A 950 45.37 -9.90 21.29
N SER A 951 46.62 -10.38 21.48
CA SER A 951 46.91 -11.65 22.17
C SER A 951 46.38 -11.66 23.61
N TYR A 952 46.19 -10.48 24.19
CA TYR A 952 45.64 -10.29 25.52
C TYR A 952 44.11 -10.35 25.59
N TRP A 953 43.36 -10.68 24.53
CA TRP A 953 41.87 -10.77 24.51
C TRP A 953 41.31 -12.19 24.41
N GLU A 954 42.20 -13.16 24.61
CA GLU A 954 41.92 -14.58 24.48
C GLU A 954 41.11 -15.15 25.66
N GLU A 955 39.95 -15.77 25.38
CA GLU A 955 39.18 -16.61 26.31
C GLU A 955 38.53 -17.79 25.58
N PRO A 956 38.33 -18.95 26.24
CA PRO A 956 37.51 -20.04 25.71
C PRO A 956 36.06 -19.61 25.52
N LEU A 957 35.45 -19.97 24.39
CA LEU A 957 34.03 -19.77 24.14
C LEU A 957 33.20 -20.73 25.01
N ASP A 958 32.78 -20.30 26.20
CA ASP A 958 31.73 -20.99 26.96
C ASP A 958 30.39 -20.80 26.24
N PHE A 959 29.99 -21.80 25.47
CA PHE A 959 28.63 -21.95 24.94
C PHE A 959 27.75 -22.54 26.03
N ASP A 960 27.22 -21.70 26.92
CA ASP A 960 25.98 -21.98 27.66
C ASP A 960 25.62 -20.75 28.48
N HIS A 961 24.60 -20.01 28.02
CA HIS A 961 23.56 -19.32 28.81
C HIS A 961 22.61 -18.51 27.94
#